data_AF-A0A2N5SE99-F1
#
_entry.id   AF-A0A2N5SE99-F1
#
_cell.length_a   1.000
_cell.length_b   1.000
_cell.length_c   1.000
_cell.angle_alpha   90.00
_cell.angle_beta   90.00
_cell.angle_gamma   90.00
#
_symmetry.space_group_name_H-M   'P 1'
#
loop_
_entity.id
_entity.type
_entity.pdbx_description
1 polymer ?
#
loop_
_entity_poly.entity_id
_entity_poly.type
_entity_poly.pdbx_seq_one_letter_code
_entity_poly.pdbx_strand_id
1 'polypeptide(L)'
;MSPLTIKSHSLQQHSNLDQSAADLVLLSNSLDKSKRITENLAKMLSGFDDRLSRLERTIVPIHNDTRTLNRINANIDQTILAVDKLLAHHDAAIHQEIAIQNGPNPNQLGAFMSSLDEIVQSIQTLSRTDAPVSESTLNAEKLLKTGVNSLRDVFADWIQESTGPPLSDPVHQTVDPSQPLGFPPNMINKLHNLYIYLQQLSKSLPNHPTLQDVHKDIVSIYASTRSKYVCASLKAVSDSSVEVIRNGDGFGSFSSFIDCLLEMLNVEYKTVISVFKGASPIQIKATFSQVIADPLELLSETGQSVNSVIKRSLSSYIGVAFDTYAAIADQMSRFDEEIRRPAGRKENELGDLLHSFKASCLRSLPEFIADTKTFGEKQPVGSEASNTMTSEMTIVVVEYLKTLCQHPDMVESLLVILGDGKWIFGASNNPKTSNGPGTPDDEAPLLIKYLDDALSTLYAAVEARSKNLKLRSTVASTITSVTARNGVGAIYMLNNFTYIRRELLESAVLDIYGDQLAEQLNKRVRTCKVRYLEIWSPLISALMDAGAEDGKFGLGAVKSALPGQHAGAERRDVKDRLGRFNDAFEEVMVLHQAANIASNDPDLKDQLRNEIERMIMPTYAKFTQRHEGGQFSKNPSKYLKFSTEQLEERLDGLFH
;
A
#
# COMPACT_ATOMS: atom_id res chain seq x y z
N MET A 1 47.77 -141.03 108.72
CA MET A 1 48.13 -139.85 107.90
C MET A 1 47.18 -139.78 106.71
N SER A 2 46.57 -138.68 106.26
CA SER A 2 45.94 -137.51 106.87
C SER A 2 45.12 -136.83 105.73
N PRO A 3 43.90 -136.31 105.97
CA PRO A 3 42.97 -135.86 104.92
C PRO A 3 43.02 -134.34 104.70
N LEU A 4 44.04 -133.82 104.01
CA LEU A 4 44.24 -132.36 103.86
C LEU A 4 44.41 -131.83 102.43
N THR A 5 44.57 -132.67 101.41
CA THR A 5 44.96 -132.18 100.07
C THR A 5 43.81 -132.08 99.05
N ILE A 6 42.60 -132.58 99.37
CA ILE A 6 41.45 -132.55 98.44
C ILE A 6 40.69 -131.21 98.48
N LYS A 7 40.95 -130.34 99.46
CA LYS A 7 40.17 -129.10 99.67
C LYS A 7 40.65 -127.85 98.93
N SER A 8 41.88 -127.79 98.38
CA SER A 8 42.41 -126.52 97.85
C SER A 8 42.01 -126.23 96.39
N HIS A 9 41.82 -127.24 95.54
CA HIS A 9 41.61 -127.01 94.11
C HIS A 9 40.16 -126.65 93.72
N SER A 10 39.16 -127.07 94.51
CA SER A 10 37.74 -126.77 94.27
C SER A 10 37.33 -125.35 94.67
N LEU A 11 38.05 -124.73 95.61
CA LEU A 11 37.75 -123.39 96.11
C LEU A 11 38.15 -122.27 95.13
N GLN A 12 39.22 -122.43 94.36
CA GLN A 12 39.66 -121.41 93.38
C GLN A 12 38.77 -121.35 92.12
N GLN A 13 38.28 -122.48 91.63
CA GLN A 13 37.44 -122.52 90.42
C GLN A 13 36.04 -121.95 90.64
N HIS A 14 35.45 -122.16 91.82
CA HIS A 14 34.15 -121.55 92.17
C HIS A 14 34.25 -120.02 92.27
N SER A 15 35.34 -119.49 92.83
CA SER A 15 35.51 -118.04 93.01
C SER A 15 35.60 -117.25 91.69
N ASN A 16 36.23 -117.80 90.64
CA ASN A 16 36.36 -117.12 89.35
C ASN A 16 35.07 -117.16 88.51
N LEU A 17 34.26 -118.22 88.68
CA LEU A 17 32.94 -118.32 88.04
C LEU A 17 31.94 -117.36 88.69
N ASP A 18 31.95 -117.25 90.02
CA ASP A 18 31.12 -116.29 90.74
C ASP A 18 31.52 -114.84 90.42
N GLN A 19 32.81 -114.56 90.27
CA GLN A 19 33.29 -113.24 89.87
C GLN A 19 32.88 -112.87 88.43
N SER A 20 32.99 -113.81 87.48
CA SER A 20 32.56 -113.57 86.09
C SER A 20 31.03 -113.44 85.96
N ALA A 21 30.27 -114.16 86.78
CA ALA A 21 28.82 -114.03 86.87
C ALA A 21 28.42 -112.67 87.47
N ALA A 22 29.13 -112.20 88.50
CA ALA A 22 28.92 -110.87 89.08
C ALA A 22 29.24 -109.74 88.08
N ASP A 23 30.33 -109.87 87.31
CA ASP A 23 30.71 -108.89 86.29
C ASP A 23 29.73 -108.89 85.10
N LEU A 24 29.22 -110.06 84.68
CA LEU A 24 28.16 -110.15 83.67
C LEU A 24 26.83 -109.52 84.15
N VAL A 25 26.48 -109.71 85.43
CA VAL A 25 25.29 -109.08 86.03
C VAL A 25 25.48 -107.57 86.16
N LEU A 26 26.69 -107.09 86.49
CA LEU A 26 27.02 -105.66 86.51
C LEU A 26 27.01 -105.06 85.10
N LEU A 27 27.54 -105.76 84.10
CA LEU A 27 27.56 -105.29 82.71
C LEU A 27 26.15 -105.30 82.11
N SER A 28 25.33 -106.31 82.42
CA SER A 28 23.91 -106.35 82.07
C SER A 28 23.14 -105.21 82.72
N ASN A 29 23.38 -104.92 84.01
CA ASN A 29 22.78 -103.78 84.69
C ASN A 29 23.24 -102.44 84.10
N SER A 30 24.52 -102.32 83.73
CA SER A 30 25.05 -101.13 83.06
C SER A 30 24.45 -100.95 81.67
N LEU A 31 24.30 -102.03 80.91
CA LEU A 31 23.68 -102.05 79.59
C LEU A 31 22.20 -101.68 79.67
N ASP A 32 21.45 -102.24 80.62
CA ASP A 32 20.04 -101.89 80.86
C ASP A 32 19.89 -100.43 81.31
N LYS A 33 20.83 -99.93 82.12
CA LYS A 33 20.86 -98.52 82.53
C LYS A 33 21.15 -97.61 81.32
N SER A 34 22.09 -97.98 80.45
CA SER A 34 22.41 -97.22 79.23
C SER A 34 21.28 -97.29 78.20
N LYS A 35 20.60 -98.43 78.08
CA LYS A 35 19.42 -98.61 77.22
C LYS A 35 18.25 -97.77 77.72
N ARG A 36 17.98 -97.75 79.04
CA ARG A 36 17.00 -96.84 79.66
C ARG A 36 17.33 -95.36 79.41
N ILE A 37 18.60 -94.97 79.52
CA ILE A 37 19.01 -93.58 79.23
C ILE A 37 18.80 -93.25 77.75
N THR A 38 19.14 -94.17 76.84
CA THR A 38 18.97 -93.98 75.39
C THR A 38 17.49 -93.92 74.99
N GLU A 39 16.65 -94.77 75.57
CA GLU A 39 15.19 -94.73 75.39
C GLU A 39 14.58 -93.44 75.97
N ASN A 40 15.09 -92.96 77.11
CA ASN A 40 14.68 -91.68 77.68
C ASN A 40 15.12 -90.49 76.81
N LEU A 41 16.33 -90.53 76.22
CA LEU A 41 16.83 -89.53 75.28
C LEU A 41 16.01 -89.54 73.99
N ALA A 42 15.71 -90.71 73.43
CA ALA A 42 14.86 -90.85 72.26
C ALA A 42 13.43 -90.34 72.51
N LYS A 43 12.85 -90.63 73.70
CA LYS A 43 11.57 -90.06 74.14
C LYS A 43 11.62 -88.54 74.30
N MET A 44 12.70 -88.00 74.88
CA MET A 44 12.86 -86.55 74.99
C MET A 44 13.00 -85.88 73.63
N LEU A 45 13.81 -86.44 72.72
CA LEU A 45 13.97 -85.93 71.36
C LEU A 45 12.67 -85.98 70.58
N SER A 46 11.96 -87.11 70.59
CA SER A 46 10.62 -87.22 69.98
C SER A 46 9.62 -86.25 70.61
N GLY A 47 9.67 -86.05 71.93
CA GLY A 47 8.85 -85.06 72.62
C GLY A 47 9.21 -83.61 72.29
N PHE A 48 10.48 -83.31 72.03
CA PHE A 48 10.92 -82.01 71.53
C PHE A 48 10.48 -81.79 70.10
N ASP A 49 10.59 -82.80 69.24
CA ASP A 49 10.22 -82.72 67.83
C ASP A 49 8.70 -82.56 67.67
N ASP A 50 7.91 -83.28 68.46
CA ASP A 50 6.45 -83.13 68.48
C ASP A 50 6.02 -81.77 69.06
N ARG A 51 6.76 -81.25 70.05
CA ARG A 51 6.58 -79.88 70.55
C ARG A 51 6.97 -78.83 69.52
N LEU A 52 8.05 -79.03 68.77
CA LEU A 52 8.51 -78.11 67.72
C LEU A 52 7.52 -78.10 66.56
N SER A 53 7.03 -79.27 66.14
CA SER A 53 6.01 -79.39 65.09
C SER A 53 4.68 -78.75 65.50
N ARG A 54 4.27 -78.92 66.77
CA ARG A 54 3.09 -78.22 67.31
C ARG A 54 3.30 -76.72 67.37
N LEU A 55 4.48 -76.27 67.82
CA LEU A 55 4.83 -74.85 67.87
C LEU A 55 4.85 -74.24 66.46
N GLU A 56 5.42 -74.93 65.48
CA GLU A 56 5.46 -74.50 64.08
C GLU A 56 4.04 -74.38 63.50
N ARG A 57 3.17 -75.38 63.73
CA ARG A 57 1.75 -75.32 63.35
C ARG A 57 1.00 -74.18 64.02
N THR A 58 1.42 -73.71 65.19
CA THR A 58 0.79 -72.57 65.89
C THR A 58 1.39 -71.23 65.49
N ILE A 59 2.72 -71.13 65.32
CA ILE A 59 3.43 -69.87 65.06
C ILE A 59 3.34 -69.44 63.60
N VAL A 60 3.42 -70.37 62.63
CA VAL A 60 3.42 -70.02 61.20
C VAL A 60 2.12 -69.29 60.79
N PRO A 61 0.91 -69.74 61.20
CA PRO A 61 -0.32 -68.99 60.94
C PRO A 61 -0.30 -67.61 61.59
N ILE A 62 0.12 -67.50 62.86
CA ILE A 62 0.19 -66.21 63.58
C ILE A 62 1.16 -65.25 62.89
N HIS A 63 2.31 -65.72 62.42
CA HIS A 63 3.27 -64.89 61.70
C HIS A 63 2.71 -64.43 60.34
N ASN A 64 2.02 -65.31 59.61
CA ASN A 64 1.36 -64.96 58.35
C ASN A 64 0.21 -63.96 58.56
N ASP A 65 -0.58 -64.15 59.60
CA ASP A 65 -1.66 -63.23 60.00
C ASP A 65 -1.07 -61.89 60.43
N THR A 66 0.03 -61.89 61.21
CA THR A 66 0.74 -60.66 61.63
C THR A 66 1.32 -59.91 60.43
N ARG A 67 1.89 -60.62 59.44
CA ARG A 67 2.40 -60.01 58.20
C ARG A 67 1.26 -59.41 57.38
N THR A 68 0.12 -60.10 57.32
CA THR A 68 -1.08 -59.61 56.65
C THR A 68 -1.64 -58.37 57.36
N LEU A 69 -1.70 -58.40 58.70
CA LEU A 69 -2.13 -57.28 59.53
C LEU A 69 -1.20 -56.07 59.36
N ASN A 70 0.12 -56.26 59.36
CA ASN A 70 1.07 -55.18 59.10
C ASN A 70 0.90 -54.59 57.70
N ARG A 71 0.61 -55.41 56.69
CA ARG A 71 0.29 -54.92 55.34
C ARG A 71 -1.02 -54.14 55.33
N ILE A 72 -2.04 -54.60 56.05
CA ILE A 72 -3.32 -53.89 56.19
C ILE A 72 -3.12 -52.55 56.91
N ASN A 73 -2.41 -52.52 58.04
CA ASN A 73 -2.11 -51.28 58.77
C ASN A 73 -1.33 -50.29 57.91
N ALA A 74 -0.28 -50.76 57.20
CA ALA A 74 0.46 -49.91 56.28
C ALA A 74 -0.44 -49.35 55.16
N ASN A 75 -1.35 -50.15 54.61
CA ASN A 75 -2.32 -49.68 53.61
C ASN A 75 -3.32 -48.68 54.20
N ILE A 76 -3.79 -48.90 55.43
CA ILE A 76 -4.69 -47.98 56.15
C ILE A 76 -3.97 -46.64 56.38
N ASP A 77 -2.75 -46.66 56.89
CA ASP A 77 -1.96 -45.44 57.14
C ASP A 77 -1.73 -44.65 55.85
N GLN A 78 -1.38 -45.33 54.74
CA GLN A 78 -1.25 -44.70 53.43
C GLN A 78 -2.57 -44.11 52.91
N THR A 79 -3.70 -44.79 53.18
CA THR A 79 -5.02 -44.31 52.79
C THR A 79 -5.43 -43.09 53.61
N ILE A 80 -5.18 -43.08 54.92
CA ILE A 80 -5.44 -41.93 55.79
C ILE A 80 -4.63 -40.72 55.31
N LEU A 81 -3.33 -40.90 55.04
CA LEU A 81 -2.48 -39.82 54.50
C LEU A 81 -2.99 -39.29 53.15
N ALA A 82 -3.50 -40.17 52.28
CA ALA A 82 -4.09 -39.75 51.02
C ALA A 82 -5.40 -38.95 51.23
N VAL A 83 -6.24 -39.35 52.19
CA VAL A 83 -7.49 -38.64 52.54
C VAL A 83 -7.21 -37.29 53.20
N ASP A 84 -6.27 -37.21 54.13
CA ASP A 84 -5.85 -35.95 54.76
C ASP A 84 -5.32 -34.96 53.71
N LYS A 85 -4.56 -35.47 52.74
CA LYS A 85 -4.07 -34.66 51.61
C LYS A 85 -5.23 -34.15 50.74
N LEU A 86 -6.23 -34.98 50.46
CA LEU A 86 -7.42 -34.58 49.69
C LEU A 86 -8.24 -33.50 50.43
N LEU A 87 -8.43 -33.65 51.74
CA LEU A 87 -9.13 -32.67 52.57
C LEU A 87 -8.39 -31.33 52.63
N ALA A 88 -7.05 -31.35 52.75
CA ALA A 88 -6.26 -30.12 52.74
C ALA A 88 -6.44 -29.31 51.44
N HIS A 89 -6.48 -29.98 50.28
CA HIS A 89 -6.72 -29.31 48.99
C HIS A 89 -8.16 -28.82 48.82
N HIS A 90 -9.12 -29.52 49.43
CA HIS A 90 -10.52 -29.07 49.49
C HIS A 90 -10.66 -27.79 50.31
N ASP A 91 -10.11 -27.78 51.52
CA ASP A 91 -10.19 -26.63 52.42
C ASP A 91 -9.43 -25.42 51.85
N ALA A 92 -8.30 -25.65 51.17
CA ALA A 92 -7.58 -24.61 50.45
C ALA A 92 -8.46 -23.94 49.37
N ALA A 93 -9.22 -24.70 48.59
CA ALA A 93 -10.12 -24.13 47.58
C ALA A 93 -11.22 -23.26 48.21
N ILE A 94 -11.78 -23.68 49.36
CA ILE A 94 -12.78 -22.90 50.11
C ILE A 94 -12.17 -21.62 50.70
N HIS A 95 -10.96 -21.71 51.26
CA HIS A 95 -10.29 -20.53 51.82
C HIS A 95 -9.98 -19.47 50.76
N GLN A 96 -9.64 -19.88 49.54
CA GLN A 96 -9.35 -18.96 48.44
C GLN A 96 -10.61 -18.43 47.72
N GLU A 97 -11.79 -19.03 47.93
CA GLU A 97 -13.04 -18.64 47.27
C GLU A 97 -13.37 -17.15 47.46
N ILE A 98 -13.25 -16.63 48.68
CA ILE A 98 -13.54 -15.23 49.00
C ILE A 98 -12.57 -14.30 48.26
N ALA A 99 -11.28 -14.65 48.19
CA ALA A 99 -10.27 -13.85 47.52
C ALA A 99 -10.54 -13.77 46.01
N ILE A 100 -10.93 -14.89 45.40
CA ILE A 100 -11.26 -14.92 43.96
C ILE A 100 -12.56 -14.19 43.66
N GLN A 101 -13.59 -14.35 44.49
CA GLN A 101 -14.88 -13.67 44.29
C GLN A 101 -14.80 -12.15 44.45
N ASN A 102 -13.92 -11.65 45.34
CA ASN A 102 -13.71 -10.21 45.50
C ASN A 102 -12.97 -9.57 44.31
N GLY A 103 -12.36 -10.37 43.44
CA GLY A 103 -11.65 -9.92 42.25
C GLY A 103 -10.23 -9.36 42.53
N PRO A 104 -9.40 -9.27 41.48
CA PRO A 104 -8.03 -8.77 41.57
C PRO A 104 -7.97 -7.25 41.76
N ASN A 105 -7.00 -6.77 42.54
CA ASN A 105 -6.65 -5.35 42.55
C ASN A 105 -5.72 -5.04 41.36
N PRO A 106 -6.09 -4.14 40.41
CA PRO A 106 -5.29 -3.84 39.22
C PRO A 106 -3.89 -3.30 39.51
N ASN A 107 -3.61 -2.78 40.70
CA ASN A 107 -2.27 -2.29 41.06
C ASN A 107 -1.44 -3.31 41.83
N GLN A 108 -2.06 -4.37 42.36
CA GLN A 108 -1.41 -5.38 43.21
C GLN A 108 -1.98 -6.77 42.92
N LEU A 109 -1.54 -7.38 41.82
CA LEU A 109 -2.00 -8.71 41.40
C LEU A 109 -1.36 -9.87 42.18
N GLY A 110 -0.24 -9.65 42.87
CA GLY A 110 0.56 -10.74 43.45
C GLY A 110 -0.20 -11.64 44.44
N ALA A 111 -1.02 -11.06 45.32
CA ALA A 111 -1.83 -11.83 46.26
C ALA A 111 -2.89 -12.67 45.54
N PHE A 112 -3.59 -12.08 44.57
CA PHE A 112 -4.61 -12.76 43.77
C PHE A 112 -4.02 -13.88 42.89
N MET A 113 -2.84 -13.64 42.30
CA MET A 113 -2.09 -14.64 41.56
C MET A 113 -1.69 -15.81 42.46
N SER A 114 -1.23 -15.54 43.69
CA SER A 114 -0.90 -16.59 44.66
C SER A 114 -2.12 -17.45 45.01
N SER A 115 -3.29 -16.83 45.23
CA SER A 115 -4.56 -17.56 45.44
C SER A 115 -4.94 -18.45 44.24
N LEU A 116 -4.72 -17.96 43.01
CA LEU A 116 -4.94 -18.75 41.80
C LEU A 116 -3.94 -19.91 41.65
N ASP A 117 -2.67 -19.70 41.99
CA ASP A 117 -1.65 -20.74 41.99
C ASP A 117 -2.01 -21.88 42.95
N GLU A 118 -2.54 -21.57 44.13
CA GLU A 118 -3.05 -22.57 45.08
C GLU A 118 -4.23 -23.36 44.51
N ILE A 119 -5.19 -22.69 43.85
CA ILE A 119 -6.33 -23.37 43.20
C ILE A 119 -5.83 -24.30 42.08
N VAL A 120 -4.88 -23.86 41.26
CA VAL A 120 -4.28 -24.67 40.20
C VAL A 120 -3.55 -25.88 40.76
N GLN A 121 -2.81 -25.73 41.86
CA GLN A 121 -2.18 -26.86 42.55
C GLN A 121 -3.19 -27.85 43.12
N SER A 122 -4.30 -27.35 43.66
CA SER A 122 -5.41 -28.19 44.13
C SER A 122 -6.05 -28.97 42.98
N ILE A 123 -6.35 -28.33 41.84
CA ILE A 123 -6.86 -29.02 40.64
C ILE A 123 -5.87 -30.10 40.19
N GLN A 124 -4.59 -29.78 40.08
CA GLN A 124 -3.57 -30.72 39.63
C GLN A 124 -3.45 -31.95 40.55
N THR A 125 -3.59 -31.77 41.86
CA THR A 125 -3.53 -32.87 42.82
C THR A 125 -4.80 -33.71 42.81
N LEU A 126 -5.96 -33.07 42.71
CA LEU A 126 -7.24 -33.75 42.62
C LEU A 126 -7.34 -34.58 41.33
N SER A 127 -6.90 -34.05 40.18
CA SER A 127 -6.89 -34.79 38.90
C SER A 127 -5.95 -36.00 38.87
N ARG A 128 -4.92 -36.04 39.73
CA ARG A 128 -4.02 -37.21 39.85
C ARG A 128 -4.60 -38.33 40.70
N THR A 129 -5.64 -38.03 41.47
CA THR A 129 -6.27 -39.00 42.36
C THR A 129 -7.49 -39.52 41.62
N ASP A 130 -7.60 -40.84 41.37
CA ASP A 130 -8.75 -41.51 40.72
C ASP A 130 -10.06 -41.42 41.56
N ALA A 131 -10.17 -40.42 42.43
CA ALA A 131 -11.37 -40.16 43.20
C ALA A 131 -12.52 -39.77 42.26
N PRO A 132 -13.74 -40.26 42.50
CA PRO A 132 -14.90 -39.87 41.70
C PRO A 132 -15.04 -38.35 41.76
N VAL A 133 -15.21 -37.72 40.58
CA VAL A 133 -15.37 -36.27 40.37
C VAL A 133 -16.19 -35.68 41.52
N SER A 134 -15.50 -35.09 42.48
CA SER A 134 -16.13 -34.59 43.69
C SER A 134 -16.68 -33.19 43.40
N GLU A 135 -17.69 -32.78 44.16
CA GLU A 135 -18.20 -31.40 44.14
C GLU A 135 -17.05 -30.37 44.30
N SER A 136 -15.99 -30.77 44.99
CA SER A 136 -14.74 -30.03 45.19
C SER A 136 -13.96 -29.74 43.91
N THR A 137 -13.81 -30.71 42.99
CA THR A 137 -13.11 -30.47 41.71
C THR A 137 -13.89 -29.50 40.86
N LEU A 138 -15.21 -29.66 40.83
CA LEU A 138 -16.13 -28.74 40.17
C LEU A 138 -16.07 -27.32 40.76
N ASN A 139 -15.97 -27.18 42.08
CA ASN A 139 -15.83 -25.87 42.71
C ASN A 139 -14.48 -25.23 42.35
N ALA A 140 -13.38 -25.98 42.45
CA ALA A 140 -12.06 -25.47 42.08
C ALA A 140 -11.98 -25.04 40.60
N GLU A 141 -12.58 -25.80 39.67
CA GLU A 141 -12.68 -25.43 38.26
C GLU A 141 -13.51 -24.15 38.04
N LYS A 142 -14.63 -24.00 38.76
CA LYS A 142 -15.43 -22.76 38.73
C LYS A 142 -14.63 -21.56 39.23
N LEU A 143 -13.92 -21.70 40.35
CA LEU A 143 -13.08 -20.64 40.91
C LEU A 143 -11.92 -20.29 39.96
N LEU A 144 -11.27 -21.30 39.37
CA LEU A 144 -10.26 -21.07 38.34
C LEU A 144 -10.85 -20.23 37.20
N LYS A 145 -11.99 -20.64 36.66
CA LYS A 145 -12.68 -19.91 35.58
C LYS A 145 -12.99 -18.47 35.95
N THR A 146 -13.57 -18.23 37.12
CA THR A 146 -13.86 -16.88 37.61
C THR A 146 -12.56 -16.07 37.70
N GLY A 147 -11.53 -16.60 38.33
CA GLY A 147 -10.29 -15.86 38.56
C GLY A 147 -9.52 -15.54 37.28
N VAL A 148 -9.43 -16.47 36.32
CA VAL A 148 -8.76 -16.19 35.04
C VAL A 148 -9.56 -15.23 34.16
N ASN A 149 -10.90 -15.24 34.24
CA ASN A 149 -11.74 -14.27 33.56
C ASN A 149 -11.55 -12.87 34.18
N SER A 150 -11.46 -12.75 35.50
CA SER A 150 -11.16 -11.46 36.14
C SER A 150 -9.79 -10.91 35.74
N LEU A 151 -8.77 -11.77 35.57
CA LEU A 151 -7.47 -11.35 35.03
C LEU A 151 -7.55 -10.91 33.58
N ARG A 152 -8.37 -11.58 32.77
CA ARG A 152 -8.66 -11.20 31.38
C ARG A 152 -9.35 -9.83 31.31
N ASP A 153 -10.25 -9.53 32.24
CA ASP A 153 -10.92 -8.24 32.32
C ASP A 153 -9.95 -7.13 32.74
N VAL A 154 -9.08 -7.36 33.73
CA VAL A 154 -8.00 -6.41 34.08
C VAL A 154 -7.07 -6.14 32.89
N PHE A 155 -6.71 -7.19 32.13
CA PHE A 155 -5.91 -7.03 30.92
C PHE A 155 -6.63 -6.15 29.88
N ALA A 156 -7.93 -6.35 29.69
CA ALA A 156 -8.76 -5.54 28.80
C ALA A 156 -8.84 -4.08 29.24
N ASP A 157 -9.08 -3.83 30.53
CA ASP A 157 -9.19 -2.49 31.10
C ASP A 157 -7.89 -1.70 30.93
N TRP A 158 -6.76 -2.33 31.22
CA TRP A 158 -5.44 -1.71 31.02
C TRP A 158 -5.17 -1.30 29.56
N ILE A 159 -5.56 -2.14 28.60
CA ILE A 159 -5.42 -1.83 27.17
C ILE A 159 -6.33 -0.65 26.79
N GLN A 160 -7.56 -0.65 27.28
CA GLN A 160 -8.54 0.38 26.98
C GLN A 160 -8.11 1.74 27.56
N GLU A 161 -7.68 1.77 28.81
CA GLU A 161 -7.19 2.99 29.48
C GLU A 161 -5.93 3.56 28.81
N SER A 162 -5.03 2.67 28.36
CA SER A 162 -3.74 3.09 27.79
C SER A 162 -3.79 3.41 26.30
N THR A 163 -4.86 3.03 25.58
CA THR A 163 -4.98 3.26 24.14
C THR A 163 -5.22 4.74 23.81
N GLY A 164 -5.83 5.50 24.74
CA GLY A 164 -6.06 6.93 24.56
C GLY A 164 -7.04 7.27 23.43
N PRO A 165 -7.26 8.57 23.17
CA PRO A 165 -8.07 9.01 22.04
C PRO A 165 -7.34 8.78 20.69
N PRO A 166 -8.08 8.59 19.59
CA PRO A 166 -7.50 8.54 18.25
C PRO A 166 -6.66 9.79 17.92
N LEU A 167 -5.68 9.63 17.05
CA LEU A 167 -4.82 10.73 16.61
C LEU A 167 -5.65 11.82 15.92
N SER A 168 -5.37 13.09 16.25
CA SER A 168 -6.05 14.25 15.68
C SER A 168 -5.44 14.69 14.36
N ASP A 169 -4.14 14.53 14.20
CA ASP A 169 -3.38 14.82 12.98
C ASP A 169 -2.37 13.70 12.72
N PRO A 170 -2.82 12.56 12.15
CA PRO A 170 -1.95 11.41 11.93
C PRO A 170 -0.75 11.73 11.02
N VAL A 171 -0.91 12.65 10.06
CA VAL A 171 0.15 12.99 9.09
C VAL A 171 1.35 13.62 9.80
N HIS A 172 1.10 14.59 10.69
CA HIS A 172 2.18 15.17 11.48
C HIS A 172 2.65 14.24 12.60
N GLN A 173 1.71 13.63 13.32
CA GLN A 173 2.01 12.90 14.57
C GLN A 173 2.73 11.57 14.34
N THR A 174 2.65 10.99 13.13
CA THR A 174 3.44 9.80 12.77
C THR A 174 4.91 10.13 12.46
N VAL A 175 5.19 11.33 11.95
CA VAL A 175 6.54 11.78 11.61
C VAL A 175 7.25 12.40 12.81
N ASP A 176 6.56 13.27 13.56
CA ASP A 176 7.08 13.90 14.78
C ASP A 176 6.10 13.70 15.95
N PRO A 177 6.18 12.54 16.63
CA PRO A 177 5.26 12.18 17.69
C PRO A 177 5.54 12.98 18.96
N SER A 178 4.60 13.85 19.35
CA SER A 178 4.62 14.53 20.66
C SER A 178 4.38 13.59 21.84
N GLN A 179 3.77 12.42 21.57
CA GLN A 179 3.56 11.32 22.52
C GLN A 179 3.79 9.98 21.81
N PRO A 180 4.16 8.91 22.54
CA PRO A 180 4.33 7.59 21.94
C PRO A 180 3.04 7.13 21.23
N LEU A 181 3.16 6.69 19.97
CA LEU A 181 2.05 6.15 19.17
C LEU A 181 1.54 4.79 19.71
N GLY A 182 2.44 4.03 20.33
CA GLY A 182 2.15 2.76 21.00
C GLY A 182 2.06 2.92 22.53
N PHE A 183 2.04 1.80 23.24
CA PHE A 183 1.97 1.84 24.70
C PHE A 183 3.28 2.34 25.34
N PRO A 184 3.20 3.06 26.48
CA PRO A 184 4.39 3.42 27.24
C PRO A 184 5.07 2.16 27.81
N PRO A 185 6.40 2.16 28.02
CA PRO A 185 7.14 0.97 28.45
C PRO A 185 6.62 0.33 29.73
N ASN A 186 6.16 1.13 30.69
CA ASN A 186 5.59 0.64 31.94
C ASN A 186 4.31 -0.18 31.71
N MET A 187 3.49 0.22 30.74
CA MET A 187 2.28 -0.52 30.38
C MET A 187 2.60 -1.80 29.63
N ILE A 188 3.56 -1.76 28.69
CA ILE A 188 4.05 -2.95 28.00
C ILE A 188 4.50 -4.01 29.02
N ASN A 189 5.26 -3.60 30.05
CA ASN A 189 5.71 -4.50 31.11
C ASN A 189 4.56 -5.11 31.92
N LYS A 190 3.54 -4.32 32.27
CA LYS A 190 2.33 -4.82 32.97
C LYS A 190 1.59 -5.88 32.13
N LEU A 191 1.33 -5.59 30.85
CA LEU A 191 0.67 -6.53 29.94
C LEU A 191 1.49 -7.81 29.77
N HIS A 192 2.79 -7.66 29.55
CA HIS A 192 3.72 -8.78 29.38
C HIS A 192 3.77 -9.70 30.60
N ASN A 193 3.88 -9.11 31.81
CA ASN A 193 3.93 -9.90 33.04
C ASN A 193 2.65 -10.71 33.25
N LEU A 194 1.49 -10.12 32.98
CA LEU A 194 0.21 -10.83 33.08
C LEU A 194 0.09 -11.93 32.01
N TYR A 195 0.53 -11.66 30.79
CA TYR A 195 0.58 -12.65 29.71
C TYR A 195 1.46 -13.87 30.09
N ILE A 196 2.68 -13.63 30.58
CA ILE A 196 3.60 -14.69 30.99
C ILE A 196 3.02 -15.50 32.15
N TYR A 197 2.38 -14.85 33.11
CA TYR A 197 1.71 -15.54 34.21
C TYR A 197 0.60 -16.47 33.70
N LEU A 198 -0.28 -16.00 32.80
CA LEU A 198 -1.32 -16.85 32.20
C LEU A 198 -0.74 -18.00 31.35
N GLN A 199 0.39 -17.77 30.68
CA GLN A 199 1.13 -18.81 29.96
C GLN A 199 1.73 -19.85 30.93
N GLN A 200 2.21 -19.43 32.10
CA GLN A 200 2.69 -20.31 33.15
C GLN A 200 1.57 -21.18 33.72
N LEU A 201 0.37 -20.61 33.98
CA LEU A 201 -0.79 -21.39 34.41
C LEU A 201 -1.17 -22.47 33.38
N SER A 202 -1.11 -22.12 32.09
CA SER A 202 -1.39 -23.05 30.99
C SER A 202 -0.36 -24.19 30.88
N LYS A 203 0.88 -23.97 31.35
CA LYS A 203 1.90 -25.04 31.47
C LYS A 203 1.62 -25.94 32.66
N SER A 204 1.09 -25.40 33.76
CA SER A 204 0.72 -26.18 34.96
C SER A 204 -0.49 -27.08 34.74
N LEU A 205 -1.47 -26.63 33.93
CA LEU A 205 -2.64 -27.39 33.52
C LEU A 205 -2.71 -27.49 31.97
N PRO A 206 -1.95 -28.42 31.36
CA PRO A 206 -1.94 -28.60 29.92
C PRO A 206 -3.32 -28.97 29.38
N ASN A 207 -3.71 -28.40 28.24
CA ASN A 207 -4.97 -28.65 27.54
C ASN A 207 -6.25 -28.31 28.33
N HIS A 208 -6.16 -27.48 29.38
CA HIS A 208 -7.35 -27.03 30.09
C HIS A 208 -8.14 -26.01 29.25
N PRO A 209 -9.43 -26.25 28.95
CA PRO A 209 -10.20 -25.45 27.99
C PRO A 209 -10.29 -23.99 28.41
N THR A 210 -10.57 -23.71 29.68
CA THR A 210 -10.71 -22.33 30.18
C THR A 210 -9.44 -21.50 30.04
N LEU A 211 -8.26 -22.11 30.17
CA LEU A 211 -6.99 -21.39 30.03
C LEU A 211 -6.68 -21.12 28.56
N GLN A 212 -7.03 -22.06 27.67
CA GLN A 212 -6.92 -21.85 26.22
C GLN A 212 -7.86 -20.74 25.74
N ASP A 213 -9.10 -20.74 26.22
CA ASP A 213 -10.10 -19.73 25.91
C ASP A 213 -9.63 -18.34 26.35
N VAL A 214 -9.18 -18.19 27.61
CA VAL A 214 -8.66 -16.92 28.13
C VAL A 214 -7.44 -16.46 27.33
N HIS A 215 -6.52 -17.35 26.97
CA HIS A 215 -5.35 -16.98 26.16
C HIS A 215 -5.75 -16.47 24.77
N LYS A 216 -6.76 -17.06 24.16
CA LYS A 216 -7.32 -16.60 22.89
C LYS A 216 -8.02 -15.25 23.05
N ASP A 217 -8.77 -15.09 24.14
CA ASP A 217 -9.52 -13.86 24.43
C ASP A 217 -8.59 -12.67 24.65
N ILE A 218 -7.53 -12.79 25.45
CA ILE A 218 -6.59 -11.68 25.67
C ILE A 218 -5.92 -11.23 24.37
N VAL A 219 -5.59 -12.18 23.48
CA VAL A 219 -5.03 -11.88 22.16
C VAL A 219 -6.06 -11.18 21.29
N SER A 220 -7.30 -11.67 21.27
CA SER A 220 -8.39 -11.09 20.48
C SER A 220 -8.80 -9.70 20.98
N ILE A 221 -8.79 -9.46 22.30
CA ILE A 221 -9.08 -8.15 22.90
C ILE A 221 -7.99 -7.16 22.53
N TYR A 222 -6.72 -7.53 22.71
CA TYR A 222 -5.60 -6.69 22.29
C TYR A 222 -5.73 -6.33 20.82
N ALA A 223 -5.91 -7.33 19.95
CA ALA A 223 -5.98 -7.13 18.52
C ALA A 223 -7.17 -6.24 18.13
N SER A 224 -8.36 -6.52 18.65
CA SER A 224 -9.57 -5.74 18.33
C SER A 224 -9.46 -4.28 18.79
N THR A 225 -8.94 -4.03 20.01
CA THR A 225 -8.83 -2.66 20.52
C THR A 225 -7.79 -1.85 19.75
N ARG A 226 -6.62 -2.44 19.45
CA ARG A 226 -5.58 -1.75 18.68
C ARG A 226 -5.96 -1.56 17.21
N SER A 227 -6.56 -2.57 16.59
CA SER A 227 -7.11 -2.49 15.22
C SER A 227 -8.08 -1.30 15.08
N LYS A 228 -9.06 -1.21 16.00
CA LYS A 228 -10.03 -0.10 16.03
C LYS A 228 -9.38 1.26 16.26
N TYR A 229 -8.35 1.34 17.11
CA TYR A 229 -7.62 2.58 17.35
C TYR A 229 -6.91 3.10 16.10
N VAL A 230 -6.24 2.21 15.35
CA VAL A 230 -5.58 2.57 14.09
C VAL A 230 -6.61 3.05 13.07
N CYS A 231 -7.70 2.31 12.87
CA CYS A 231 -8.78 2.71 11.96
C CYS A 231 -9.39 4.06 12.33
N ALA A 232 -9.72 4.26 13.62
CA ALA A 232 -10.30 5.51 14.09
C ALA A 232 -9.35 6.71 13.91
N SER A 233 -8.05 6.50 14.11
CA SER A 233 -7.03 7.54 13.94
C SER A 233 -6.88 7.93 12.47
N LEU A 234 -6.93 6.96 11.55
CA LEU A 234 -6.70 7.21 10.13
C LEU A 234 -7.97 7.57 9.34
N LYS A 235 -9.16 7.45 9.95
CA LYS A 235 -10.44 7.66 9.25
C LYS A 235 -10.55 9.04 8.60
N ALA A 236 -10.16 10.09 9.31
CA ALA A 236 -10.19 11.46 8.78
C ALA A 236 -9.26 11.65 7.57
N VAL A 237 -8.06 11.07 7.62
CA VAL A 237 -7.06 11.14 6.53
C VAL A 237 -7.52 10.31 5.32
N SER A 238 -8.12 9.14 5.56
CA SER A 238 -8.76 8.33 4.52
C SER A 238 -9.85 9.11 3.79
N ASP A 239 -10.80 9.69 4.54
CA ASP A 239 -11.93 10.41 3.95
C ASP A 239 -11.45 11.67 3.20
N SER A 240 -10.50 12.40 3.79
CA SER A 240 -9.86 13.55 3.15
C SER A 240 -9.16 13.17 1.84
N SER A 241 -8.47 12.02 1.80
CA SER A 241 -7.79 11.55 0.58
C SER A 241 -8.75 11.42 -0.61
N VAL A 242 -9.97 10.92 -0.36
CA VAL A 242 -11.01 10.78 -1.39
C VAL A 242 -11.59 12.16 -1.79
N GLU A 243 -11.86 13.03 -0.82
CA GLU A 243 -12.47 14.35 -1.08
C GLU A 243 -11.52 15.31 -1.80
N VAL A 244 -10.25 15.36 -1.41
CA VAL A 244 -9.27 16.25 -2.05
C VAL A 244 -9.05 15.86 -3.52
N ILE A 245 -8.99 14.56 -3.82
CA ILE A 245 -8.92 14.07 -5.22
C ILE A 245 -10.18 14.44 -6.00
N ARG A 246 -11.36 14.33 -5.38
CA ARG A 246 -12.62 14.75 -6.02
C ARG A 246 -12.67 16.24 -6.36
N ASN A 247 -11.95 17.06 -5.59
CA ASN A 247 -11.89 18.50 -5.78
C ASN A 247 -10.77 18.96 -6.76
N GLY A 248 -9.92 18.04 -7.23
CA GLY A 248 -8.86 18.35 -8.21
C GLY A 248 -7.47 18.61 -7.63
N ASP A 249 -7.31 18.66 -6.30
CA ASP A 249 -6.05 19.03 -5.63
C ASP A 249 -5.33 17.82 -4.99
N GLY A 250 -5.74 16.60 -5.34
CA GLY A 250 -5.43 15.39 -4.57
C GLY A 250 -4.08 14.71 -4.79
N PHE A 251 -3.08 15.43 -5.30
CA PHE A 251 -1.74 14.88 -5.46
C PHE A 251 -1.14 14.48 -4.10
N GLY A 252 -0.64 13.25 -3.99
CA GLY A 252 0.04 12.75 -2.80
C GLY A 252 -0.83 12.48 -1.55
N SER A 253 -2.12 12.79 -1.56
CA SER A 253 -3.00 12.59 -0.39
C SER A 253 -3.14 11.10 -0.03
N PHE A 254 -3.38 10.24 -1.03
CA PHE A 254 -3.47 8.80 -0.82
C PHE A 254 -2.11 8.18 -0.43
N SER A 255 -1.00 8.70 -0.98
CA SER A 255 0.34 8.28 -0.54
C SER A 255 0.56 8.59 0.94
N SER A 256 0.21 9.80 1.36
CA SER A 256 0.34 10.22 2.76
C SER A 256 -0.48 9.33 3.69
N PHE A 257 -1.69 8.93 3.27
CA PHE A 257 -2.50 7.96 3.99
C PHE A 257 -1.82 6.59 4.11
N ILE A 258 -1.25 6.06 3.01
CA ILE A 258 -0.50 4.79 3.02
C ILE A 258 0.69 4.89 3.98
N ASP A 259 1.47 5.97 3.92
CA ASP A 259 2.64 6.17 4.78
C ASP A 259 2.26 6.19 6.26
N CYS A 260 1.21 6.94 6.62
CA CYS A 260 0.70 6.98 7.99
C CYS A 260 0.25 5.59 8.48
N LEU A 261 -0.48 4.86 7.63
CA LEU A 261 -0.94 3.51 7.92
C LEU A 261 0.24 2.57 8.21
N LEU A 262 1.24 2.54 7.32
CA LEU A 262 2.41 1.68 7.46
C LEU A 262 3.20 2.01 8.73
N GLU A 263 3.37 3.28 9.06
CA GLU A 263 4.08 3.69 10.27
C GLU A 263 3.35 3.24 11.54
N MET A 264 2.04 3.46 11.61
CA MET A 264 1.23 3.01 12.75
C MET A 264 1.26 1.47 12.91
N LEU A 265 1.14 0.72 11.80
CA LEU A 265 1.19 -0.74 11.85
C LEU A 265 2.58 -1.28 12.23
N ASN A 266 3.66 -0.61 11.84
CA ASN A 266 5.01 -0.94 12.28
C ASN A 266 5.19 -0.75 13.79
N VAL A 267 4.63 0.33 14.36
CA VAL A 267 4.60 0.54 15.82
C VAL A 267 3.80 -0.56 16.52
N GLU A 268 2.65 -0.97 15.96
CA GLU A 268 1.86 -2.07 16.50
C GLU A 268 2.63 -3.39 16.48
N TYR A 269 3.35 -3.71 15.40
CA TYR A 269 4.16 -4.92 15.33
C TYR A 269 5.23 -4.98 16.42
N LYS A 270 5.96 -3.88 16.63
CA LYS A 270 6.95 -3.75 17.71
C LYS A 270 6.32 -3.92 19.09
N THR A 271 5.11 -3.40 19.27
CA THR A 271 4.34 -3.52 20.52
C THR A 271 3.88 -4.96 20.76
N VAL A 272 3.37 -5.65 19.73
CA VAL A 272 2.98 -7.07 19.78
C VAL A 272 4.16 -7.95 20.20
N ILE A 273 5.35 -7.76 19.60
CA ILE A 273 6.56 -8.50 19.98
C ILE A 273 6.90 -8.28 21.45
N SER A 274 6.73 -7.06 21.95
CA SER A 274 7.12 -6.69 23.30
C SER A 274 6.13 -7.22 24.36
N VAL A 275 4.83 -7.08 24.11
CA VAL A 275 3.76 -7.56 25.01
C VAL A 275 3.74 -9.09 25.06
N PHE A 276 3.76 -9.74 23.89
CA PHE A 276 3.66 -11.20 23.77
C PHE A 276 5.03 -11.89 23.68
N LYS A 277 6.08 -11.26 24.21
CA LYS A 277 7.41 -11.86 24.29
C LYS A 277 7.32 -13.24 24.97
N GLY A 278 7.95 -14.26 24.38
CA GLY A 278 7.85 -15.65 24.84
C GLY A 278 6.76 -16.49 24.16
N ALA A 279 5.89 -15.87 23.34
CA ALA A 279 5.05 -16.58 22.39
C ALA A 279 5.89 -17.21 21.26
N SER A 280 5.37 -18.27 20.62
CA SER A 280 6.00 -18.83 19.43
C SER A 280 5.91 -17.85 18.23
N PRO A 281 6.82 -17.94 17.25
CA PRO A 281 6.75 -17.09 16.05
C PRO A 281 5.42 -17.21 15.29
N ILE A 282 4.78 -18.38 15.34
CA ILE A 282 3.47 -18.63 14.71
C ILE A 282 2.37 -17.84 15.43
N GLN A 283 2.41 -17.80 16.77
CA GLN A 283 1.45 -17.02 17.56
C GLN A 283 1.62 -15.52 17.34
N ILE A 284 2.86 -15.01 17.30
CA ILE A 284 3.13 -13.60 17.01
C ILE A 284 2.56 -13.20 15.64
N LYS A 285 2.82 -14.02 14.61
CA LYS A 285 2.25 -13.83 13.27
C LYS A 285 0.73 -13.79 13.29
N ALA A 286 0.10 -14.76 13.97
CA ALA A 286 -1.35 -14.83 14.09
C ALA A 286 -1.95 -13.63 14.85
N THR A 287 -1.31 -13.16 15.92
CA THR A 287 -1.73 -11.98 16.67
C THR A 287 -1.63 -10.72 15.81
N PHE A 288 -0.49 -10.50 15.16
CA PHE A 288 -0.32 -9.33 14.30
C PHE A 288 -1.27 -9.37 13.10
N SER A 289 -1.52 -10.54 12.53
CA SER A 289 -2.53 -10.74 11.48
C SER A 289 -3.94 -10.31 11.90
N GLN A 290 -4.31 -10.44 13.18
CA GLN A 290 -5.59 -9.95 13.69
C GLN A 290 -5.59 -8.43 13.92
N VAL A 291 -4.45 -7.84 14.34
CA VAL A 291 -4.32 -6.39 14.54
C VAL A 291 -4.47 -5.62 13.23
N ILE A 292 -3.91 -6.14 12.14
CA ILE A 292 -3.90 -5.46 10.84
C ILE A 292 -5.17 -5.69 10.00
N ALA A 293 -6.09 -6.54 10.43
CA ALA A 293 -7.23 -6.97 9.61
C ALA A 293 -8.11 -5.77 9.18
N ASP A 294 -8.66 -5.01 10.13
CA ASP A 294 -9.51 -3.86 9.82
C ASP A 294 -8.73 -2.70 9.16
N PRO A 295 -7.48 -2.38 9.57
CA PRO A 295 -6.69 -1.35 8.89
C PRO A 295 -6.39 -1.65 7.41
N LEU A 296 -6.18 -2.91 7.04
CA LEU A 296 -5.99 -3.30 5.63
C LEU A 296 -7.30 -3.33 4.84
N GLU A 297 -8.43 -3.60 5.50
CA GLU A 297 -9.75 -3.41 4.90
C GLU A 297 -9.99 -1.92 4.61
N LEU A 298 -9.70 -1.03 5.57
CA LEU A 298 -9.76 0.42 5.36
C LEU A 298 -8.88 0.86 4.18
N LEU A 299 -7.63 0.37 4.09
CA LEU A 299 -6.75 0.64 2.94
C LEU A 299 -7.40 0.27 1.61
N SER A 300 -8.01 -0.91 1.55
CA SER A 300 -8.66 -1.44 0.36
C SER A 300 -9.87 -0.58 -0.03
N GLU A 301 -10.73 -0.23 0.93
CA GLU A 301 -11.91 0.60 0.71
C GLU A 301 -11.53 2.02 0.24
N THR A 302 -10.55 2.65 0.89
CA THR A 302 -10.06 3.98 0.52
C THR A 302 -9.46 3.96 -0.89
N GLY A 303 -8.58 3.00 -1.19
CA GLY A 303 -7.95 2.88 -2.50
C GLY A 303 -8.94 2.59 -3.63
N GLN A 304 -9.94 1.74 -3.38
CA GLN A 304 -11.04 1.50 -4.33
C GLN A 304 -11.88 2.75 -4.57
N SER A 305 -12.18 3.50 -3.50
CA SER A 305 -12.91 4.77 -3.58
C SER A 305 -12.15 5.82 -4.40
N VAL A 306 -10.86 5.99 -4.14
CA VAL A 306 -9.97 6.88 -4.93
C VAL A 306 -9.97 6.47 -6.40
N ASN A 307 -9.74 5.19 -6.70
CA ASN A 307 -9.71 4.72 -8.09
C ASN A 307 -11.09 4.88 -8.77
N SER A 308 -12.20 4.79 -8.02
CA SER A 308 -13.54 5.01 -8.56
C SER A 308 -13.77 6.47 -8.98
N VAL A 309 -13.26 7.44 -8.20
CA VAL A 309 -13.32 8.88 -8.53
C VAL A 309 -12.53 9.15 -9.80
N ILE A 310 -11.31 8.61 -9.89
CA ILE A 310 -10.44 8.73 -11.07
C ILE A 310 -11.12 8.13 -12.31
N LYS A 311 -11.64 6.89 -12.20
CA LYS A 311 -12.29 6.20 -13.33
C LYS A 311 -13.50 6.94 -13.89
N ARG A 312 -14.20 7.75 -13.07
CA ARG A 312 -15.39 8.52 -13.48
C ARG A 312 -15.04 9.66 -14.43
N SER A 313 -13.85 10.25 -14.32
CA SER A 313 -13.37 11.32 -15.21
C SER A 313 -11.87 11.15 -15.49
N LEU A 314 -11.52 10.06 -16.17
CA LEU A 314 -10.13 9.64 -16.34
C LEU A 314 -9.27 10.70 -17.02
N SER A 315 -9.82 11.41 -18.01
CA SER A 315 -9.13 12.51 -18.72
C SER A 315 -8.80 13.70 -17.81
N SER A 316 -9.61 13.97 -16.78
CA SER A 316 -9.36 15.06 -15.82
C SER A 316 -8.40 14.65 -14.70
N TYR A 317 -8.36 13.38 -14.33
CA TYR A 317 -7.58 12.86 -13.19
C TYR A 317 -6.42 11.98 -13.62
N ILE A 318 -5.96 12.11 -14.86
CA ILE A 318 -4.94 11.25 -15.42
C ILE A 318 -3.62 11.37 -14.66
N GLY A 319 -3.18 12.60 -14.34
CA GLY A 319 -1.94 12.82 -13.59
C GLY A 319 -2.01 12.20 -12.19
N VAL A 320 -3.12 12.43 -11.49
CA VAL A 320 -3.38 11.82 -10.18
C VAL A 320 -3.34 10.29 -10.27
N ALA A 321 -3.83 9.68 -11.35
CA ALA A 321 -3.78 8.23 -11.54
C ALA A 321 -2.33 7.71 -11.65
N PHE A 322 -1.49 8.37 -12.45
CA PHE A 322 -0.08 8.00 -12.61
C PHE A 322 0.71 8.21 -11.33
N ASP A 323 0.54 9.35 -10.66
CA ASP A 323 1.24 9.63 -9.39
C ASP A 323 0.81 8.69 -8.28
N THR A 324 -0.48 8.35 -8.21
CA THR A 324 -0.97 7.37 -7.24
C THR A 324 -0.41 5.97 -7.54
N TYR A 325 -0.34 5.59 -8.81
CA TYR A 325 0.25 4.32 -9.22
C TYR A 325 1.74 4.24 -8.87
N ALA A 326 2.51 5.30 -9.13
CA ALA A 326 3.92 5.42 -8.76
C ALA A 326 4.11 5.31 -7.25
N ALA A 327 3.35 6.10 -6.48
CA ALA A 327 3.43 6.10 -5.02
C ALA A 327 3.12 4.73 -4.40
N ILE A 328 2.11 4.02 -4.93
CA ILE A 328 1.82 2.65 -4.49
C ILE A 328 2.99 1.70 -4.83
N ALA A 329 3.57 1.83 -6.03
CA ALA A 329 4.67 0.99 -6.48
C ALA A 329 5.91 1.14 -5.57
N ASP A 330 6.24 2.36 -5.18
CA ASP A 330 7.38 2.65 -4.29
C ASP A 330 7.22 2.05 -2.89
N GLN A 331 5.98 1.92 -2.41
CA GLN A 331 5.67 1.37 -1.09
C GLN A 331 5.57 -0.17 -1.07
N MET A 332 5.64 -0.84 -2.23
CA MET A 332 5.46 -2.29 -2.33
C MET A 332 6.48 -3.10 -1.53
N SER A 333 7.74 -2.66 -1.52
CA SER A 333 8.83 -3.33 -0.78
C SER A 333 8.59 -3.21 0.72
N ARG A 334 8.31 -1.99 1.20
CA ARG A 334 7.99 -1.69 2.59
C ARG A 334 6.78 -2.48 3.07
N PHE A 335 5.71 -2.55 2.29
CA PHE A 335 4.53 -3.36 2.63
C PHE A 335 4.85 -4.86 2.79
N ASP A 336 5.71 -5.42 1.93
CA ASP A 336 6.13 -6.82 2.06
C ASP A 336 6.90 -7.07 3.36
N GLU A 337 7.85 -6.17 3.68
CA GLU A 337 8.76 -6.33 4.82
C GLU A 337 8.12 -6.00 6.17
N GLU A 338 7.26 -4.99 6.22
CA GLU A 338 6.67 -4.50 7.48
C GLU A 338 5.30 -5.11 7.77
N ILE A 339 4.55 -5.57 6.76
CA ILE A 339 3.19 -6.08 6.94
C ILE A 339 3.09 -7.57 6.60
N ARG A 340 3.40 -7.96 5.36
CA ARG A 340 3.12 -9.31 4.86
C ARG A 340 3.96 -10.39 5.53
N ARG A 341 5.30 -10.21 5.55
CA ARG A 341 6.23 -11.16 6.21
C ARG A 341 6.00 -11.23 7.73
N PRO A 342 5.83 -10.11 8.46
CA PRO A 342 5.56 -10.11 9.89
C PRO A 342 4.22 -10.75 10.29
N ALA A 343 3.18 -10.63 9.46
CA ALA A 343 1.90 -11.29 9.69
C ALA A 343 1.87 -12.75 9.20
N GLY A 344 2.85 -13.17 8.39
CA GLY A 344 2.86 -14.51 7.78
C GLY A 344 1.74 -14.73 6.76
N ARG A 345 1.24 -13.64 6.18
CA ARG A 345 0.10 -13.62 5.24
C ARG A 345 0.57 -13.71 3.79
N LYS A 346 -0.34 -14.10 2.89
CA LYS A 346 -0.10 -14.12 1.44
C LYS A 346 -0.87 -13.04 0.70
N GLU A 347 -1.96 -12.55 1.30
CA GLU A 347 -2.78 -11.48 0.75
C GLU A 347 -1.94 -10.21 0.60
N ASN A 348 -2.24 -9.44 -0.45
CA ASN A 348 -1.45 -8.29 -0.84
C ASN A 348 -2.37 -7.17 -1.34
N GLU A 349 -3.11 -6.58 -0.42
CA GLU A 349 -4.11 -5.54 -0.67
C GLU A 349 -3.51 -4.36 -1.45
N LEU A 350 -2.28 -3.95 -1.11
CA LEU A 350 -1.55 -2.89 -1.82
C LEU A 350 -1.21 -3.30 -3.27
N GLY A 351 -0.85 -4.56 -3.50
CA GLY A 351 -0.62 -5.12 -4.83
C GLY A 351 -1.89 -5.22 -5.68
N ASP A 352 -3.03 -5.56 -5.06
CA ASP A 352 -4.33 -5.59 -5.74
C ASP A 352 -4.76 -4.18 -6.15
N LEU A 353 -4.56 -3.20 -5.28
CA LEU A 353 -4.74 -1.77 -5.61
C LEU A 353 -3.80 -1.36 -6.75
N LEU A 354 -2.51 -1.67 -6.66
CA LEU A 354 -1.53 -1.38 -7.71
C LEU A 354 -2.00 -1.91 -9.07
N HIS A 355 -2.51 -3.14 -9.12
CA HIS A 355 -3.05 -3.72 -10.35
C HIS A 355 -4.31 -2.98 -10.85
N SER A 356 -5.18 -2.55 -9.94
CA SER A 356 -6.39 -1.78 -10.25
C SER A 356 -6.08 -0.39 -10.81
N PHE A 357 -5.05 0.30 -10.29
CA PHE A 357 -4.57 1.59 -10.80
C PHE A 357 -3.80 1.43 -12.12
N LYS A 358 -3.03 0.34 -12.27
CA LYS A 358 -2.39 -0.03 -13.53
C LYS A 358 -3.39 -0.12 -14.68
N ALA A 359 -4.55 -0.75 -14.44
CA ALA A 359 -5.61 -0.85 -15.45
C ALA A 359 -6.17 0.54 -15.82
N SER A 360 -6.32 1.45 -14.86
CA SER A 360 -6.74 2.84 -15.13
C SER A 360 -5.70 3.59 -15.98
N CYS A 361 -4.41 3.45 -15.67
CA CYS A 361 -3.33 4.08 -16.44
C CYS A 361 -3.21 3.50 -17.87
N LEU A 362 -3.30 2.17 -18.02
CA LEU A 362 -3.26 1.53 -19.34
C LEU A 362 -4.42 1.97 -20.24
N ARG A 363 -5.60 2.15 -19.66
CA ARG A 363 -6.78 2.60 -20.37
C ARG A 363 -6.72 4.09 -20.74
N SER A 364 -6.08 4.90 -19.91
CA SER A 364 -6.01 6.34 -20.12
C SER A 364 -5.14 6.72 -21.33
N LEU A 365 -4.04 6.00 -21.57
CA LEU A 365 -3.12 6.22 -22.70
C LEU A 365 -3.84 6.30 -24.07
N PRO A 366 -4.63 5.29 -24.51
CA PRO A 366 -5.36 5.36 -25.77
C PRO A 366 -6.59 6.27 -25.73
N GLU A 367 -7.33 6.29 -24.61
CA GLU A 367 -8.53 7.15 -24.47
C GLU A 367 -8.17 8.63 -24.64
N PHE A 368 -7.02 9.06 -24.10
CA PHE A 368 -6.58 10.46 -24.18
C PHE A 368 -6.29 10.92 -25.61
N ILE A 369 -5.65 10.09 -26.43
CA ILE A 369 -5.42 10.38 -27.85
C ILE A 369 -6.78 10.43 -28.60
N ALA A 370 -7.70 9.52 -28.29
CA ALA A 370 -9.03 9.48 -28.88
C ALA A 370 -9.84 10.75 -28.56
N ASP A 371 -9.78 11.22 -27.32
CA ASP A 371 -10.42 12.45 -26.86
C ASP A 371 -9.84 13.67 -27.56
N THR A 372 -8.52 13.73 -27.70
CA THR A 372 -7.81 14.80 -28.43
C THR A 372 -8.25 14.85 -29.90
N LYS A 373 -8.33 13.68 -30.55
CA LYS A 373 -8.84 13.57 -31.93
C LYS A 373 -10.29 14.04 -32.04
N THR A 374 -11.15 13.58 -31.13
CA THR A 374 -12.56 13.93 -31.07
C THR A 374 -12.77 15.45 -30.89
N PHE A 375 -11.92 16.11 -30.10
CA PHE A 375 -11.93 17.56 -29.96
C PHE A 375 -11.72 18.30 -31.28
N GLY A 376 -10.84 17.79 -32.14
CA GLY A 376 -10.59 18.34 -33.48
C GLY A 376 -11.75 18.14 -34.46
N GLU A 377 -12.43 17.00 -34.37
CA GLU A 377 -13.57 16.65 -35.24
C GLU A 377 -14.86 17.38 -34.87
N LYS A 378 -15.03 17.73 -33.59
CA LYS A 378 -16.20 18.48 -33.10
C LYS A 378 -16.20 19.92 -33.62
N GLN A 379 -17.30 20.34 -34.23
CA GLN A 379 -17.50 21.73 -34.62
C GLN A 379 -17.52 22.65 -33.39
N PRO A 380 -16.78 23.77 -33.41
CA PRO A 380 -16.80 24.73 -32.32
C PRO A 380 -18.16 25.45 -32.28
N VAL A 381 -18.74 25.58 -31.08
CA VAL A 381 -20.07 26.18 -30.86
C VAL A 381 -19.99 27.31 -29.84
N GLY A 382 -20.99 28.20 -29.85
CA GLY A 382 -21.07 29.30 -28.89
C GLY A 382 -19.85 30.22 -28.93
N SER A 383 -19.28 30.52 -27.77
CA SER A 383 -18.09 31.38 -27.63
C SER A 383 -16.84 30.77 -28.27
N GLU A 384 -16.71 29.44 -28.30
CA GLU A 384 -15.55 28.75 -28.89
C GLU A 384 -15.45 28.95 -30.40
N ALA A 385 -16.58 29.18 -31.09
CA ALA A 385 -16.62 29.32 -32.54
C ALA A 385 -15.82 30.52 -33.06
N SER A 386 -15.54 31.51 -32.21
CA SER A 386 -14.77 32.71 -32.55
C SER A 386 -13.59 32.98 -31.62
N ASN A 387 -13.31 32.06 -30.69
CA ASN A 387 -12.21 32.23 -29.73
C ASN A 387 -10.87 31.83 -30.36
N THR A 388 -9.93 32.77 -30.42
CA THR A 388 -8.59 32.54 -30.95
C THR A 388 -7.52 32.29 -29.89
N MET A 389 -7.87 32.33 -28.61
CA MET A 389 -6.93 32.02 -27.51
C MET A 389 -6.48 30.56 -27.52
N THR A 390 -5.45 30.25 -26.73
CA THR A 390 -5.03 28.87 -26.47
C THR A 390 -6.21 28.05 -25.98
N SER A 391 -6.45 26.90 -26.62
CA SER A 391 -7.58 26.05 -26.26
C SER A 391 -7.32 25.28 -24.98
N GLU A 392 -8.37 25.03 -24.20
CA GLU A 392 -8.29 24.24 -22.97
C GLU A 392 -7.74 22.84 -23.24
N MET A 393 -8.17 22.20 -24.33
CA MET A 393 -7.63 20.89 -24.74
C MET A 393 -6.12 20.95 -25.01
N THR A 394 -5.62 22.03 -25.61
CA THR A 394 -4.17 22.22 -25.80
C THR A 394 -3.43 22.23 -24.47
N ILE A 395 -3.96 22.94 -23.48
CA ILE A 395 -3.36 23.02 -22.14
C ILE A 395 -3.39 21.63 -21.48
N VAL A 396 -4.53 20.96 -21.51
CA VAL A 396 -4.72 19.61 -20.93
C VAL A 396 -3.76 18.59 -21.55
N VAL A 397 -3.59 18.59 -22.87
CA VAL A 397 -2.64 17.68 -23.55
C VAL A 397 -1.20 18.01 -23.17
N VAL A 398 -0.81 19.27 -23.17
CA VAL A 398 0.56 19.66 -22.79
C VAL A 398 0.88 19.24 -21.36
N GLU A 399 -0.01 19.52 -20.40
CA GLU A 399 0.18 19.12 -19.00
C GLU A 399 0.21 17.59 -18.84
N TYR A 400 -0.62 16.86 -19.58
CA TYR A 400 -0.57 15.40 -19.59
C TYR A 400 0.78 14.85 -20.05
N LEU A 401 1.33 15.36 -21.16
CA LEU A 401 2.63 14.93 -21.66
C LEU A 401 3.75 15.21 -20.66
N LYS A 402 3.69 16.37 -19.98
CA LYS A 402 4.60 16.70 -18.87
C LYS A 402 4.50 15.67 -17.74
N THR A 403 3.30 15.29 -17.32
CA THR A 403 3.11 14.30 -16.25
C THR A 403 3.64 12.91 -16.63
N LEU A 404 3.43 12.44 -17.86
CA LEU A 404 4.03 11.18 -18.30
C LEU A 404 5.56 11.18 -18.20
N CYS A 405 6.17 12.33 -18.50
CA CYS A 405 7.62 12.53 -18.45
C CYS A 405 8.18 12.67 -17.02
N GLN A 406 7.34 12.81 -16.00
CA GLN A 406 7.80 12.78 -14.59
C GLN A 406 8.15 11.36 -14.14
N HIS A 407 7.59 10.33 -14.77
CA HIS A 407 7.79 8.92 -14.42
C HIS A 407 8.12 8.06 -15.66
N PRO A 408 9.25 8.33 -16.35
CA PRO A 408 9.52 7.75 -17.67
C PRO A 408 9.58 6.22 -17.67
N ASP A 409 10.30 5.60 -16.73
CA ASP A 409 10.47 4.14 -16.67
C ASP A 409 9.14 3.39 -16.44
N MET A 410 8.29 4.01 -15.63
CA MET A 410 6.96 3.48 -15.32
C MET A 410 6.05 3.55 -16.53
N VAL A 411 6.00 4.69 -17.22
CA VAL A 411 5.20 4.86 -18.43
C VAL A 411 5.70 3.96 -19.56
N GLU A 412 7.02 3.84 -19.74
CA GLU A 412 7.64 2.91 -20.69
C GLU A 412 7.17 1.47 -20.42
N SER A 413 7.21 1.04 -19.16
CA SER A 413 6.71 -0.29 -18.76
C SER A 413 5.24 -0.51 -19.10
N LEU A 414 4.39 0.52 -18.96
CA LEU A 414 2.98 0.46 -19.35
C LEU A 414 2.80 0.39 -20.88
N LEU A 415 3.60 1.15 -21.63
CA LEU A 415 3.58 1.15 -23.10
C LEU A 415 4.06 -0.20 -23.67
N VAL A 416 5.07 -0.83 -23.06
CA VAL A 416 5.51 -2.19 -23.42
C VAL A 416 4.36 -3.20 -23.27
N ILE A 417 3.57 -3.08 -22.19
CA ILE A 417 2.41 -3.95 -21.96
C ILE A 417 1.31 -3.71 -23.00
N LEU A 418 1.05 -2.45 -23.34
CA LEU A 418 0.07 -2.10 -24.36
C LEU A 418 0.51 -2.59 -25.74
N GLY A 419 1.80 -2.49 -26.03
CA GLY A 419 2.44 -2.83 -27.30
C GLY A 419 2.49 -1.64 -28.25
N ASP A 420 3.56 -1.58 -29.04
CA ASP A 420 3.83 -0.48 -29.98
C ASP A 420 2.65 -0.19 -30.92
N GLY A 421 2.26 1.08 -31.00
CA GLY A 421 1.18 1.58 -31.86
C GLY A 421 -0.24 1.18 -31.46
N LYS A 422 -0.43 0.34 -30.43
CA LYS A 422 -1.77 -0.11 -30.02
C LYS A 422 -2.55 0.93 -29.20
N TRP A 423 -1.93 2.08 -28.93
CA TRP A 423 -2.60 3.24 -28.32
C TRP A 423 -3.48 4.04 -29.30
N ILE A 424 -3.41 3.77 -30.60
CA ILE A 424 -4.26 4.45 -31.61
C ILE A 424 -5.45 3.57 -32.00
N PHE A 425 -6.66 3.94 -31.57
CA PHE A 425 -7.87 3.20 -31.95
C PHE A 425 -8.13 3.25 -33.46
N GLY A 426 -8.42 2.08 -34.05
CA GLY A 426 -8.78 1.98 -35.46
C GLY A 426 -7.62 2.13 -36.44
N ALA A 427 -6.38 2.30 -35.96
CA ALA A 427 -5.21 2.06 -36.78
C ALA A 427 -5.22 0.57 -37.16
N SER A 428 -5.53 0.25 -38.43
CA SER A 428 -5.18 -1.08 -38.94
C SER A 428 -3.70 -1.28 -38.68
N ASN A 429 -3.32 -2.41 -38.08
CA ASN A 429 -1.93 -2.84 -37.90
C ASN A 429 -1.16 -2.60 -39.20
N ASN A 430 -0.52 -1.45 -39.30
CA ASN A 430 0.52 -1.22 -40.25
C ASN A 430 1.65 -0.67 -39.40
N PRO A 431 2.36 -1.56 -38.69
CA PRO A 431 3.58 -1.11 -38.07
C PRO A 431 4.41 -0.56 -39.22
N LYS A 432 4.77 0.72 -39.17
CA LYS A 432 5.98 1.16 -39.86
C LYS A 432 7.16 0.59 -39.07
N THR A 433 7.20 -0.73 -38.88
CA THR A 433 8.44 -1.42 -38.58
C THR A 433 9.21 -1.40 -39.87
N SER A 434 10.24 -0.56 -39.90
CA SER A 434 11.39 -0.86 -40.73
C SER A 434 11.94 -2.21 -40.26
N ASN A 435 11.40 -3.32 -40.79
CA ASN A 435 12.05 -4.63 -40.75
C ASN A 435 13.26 -4.63 -41.70
N GLY A 436 14.14 -3.64 -41.55
CA GLY A 436 15.54 -3.77 -41.94
C GLY A 436 16.26 -4.52 -40.81
N PRO A 437 17.29 -5.31 -41.12
CA PRO A 437 18.12 -5.92 -40.09
C PRO A 437 18.99 -4.82 -39.45
N GLY A 438 18.38 -4.02 -38.58
CA GLY A 438 19.04 -3.05 -37.71
C GLY A 438 19.23 -3.66 -36.33
N THR A 439 20.31 -3.26 -35.67
CA THR A 439 20.67 -3.63 -34.30
C THR A 439 19.51 -3.40 -33.32
N PRO A 440 19.26 -4.31 -32.35
CA PRO A 440 18.17 -4.16 -31.37
C PRO A 440 18.24 -2.90 -30.49
N ASP A 441 19.37 -2.19 -30.49
CA ASP A 441 19.65 -1.00 -29.67
C ASP A 441 19.22 0.34 -30.31
N ASP A 442 18.76 0.36 -31.56
CA ASP A 442 18.45 1.62 -32.29
C ASP A 442 16.94 1.95 -32.36
N GLU A 443 16.08 1.16 -31.72
CA GLU A 443 14.64 1.43 -31.73
C GLU A 443 14.28 2.50 -30.68
N ALA A 444 13.72 3.62 -31.13
CA ALA A 444 13.32 4.70 -30.23
C ALA A 444 12.40 4.18 -29.11
N PRO A 445 12.61 4.62 -27.85
CA PRO A 445 11.76 4.26 -26.71
C PRO A 445 10.27 4.42 -27.04
N LEU A 446 9.42 3.51 -26.54
CA LEU A 446 7.99 3.55 -26.82
C LEU A 446 7.36 4.85 -26.31
N LEU A 447 7.88 5.41 -25.22
CA LEU A 447 7.49 6.71 -24.71
C LEU A 447 7.67 7.81 -25.78
N ILE A 448 8.81 7.87 -26.47
CA ILE A 448 9.04 8.87 -27.51
C ILE A 448 8.05 8.68 -28.67
N LYS A 449 7.81 7.42 -29.09
CA LYS A 449 6.81 7.11 -30.13
C LYS A 449 5.40 7.54 -29.71
N TYR A 450 5.01 7.27 -28.47
CA TYR A 450 3.71 7.70 -27.92
C TYR A 450 3.59 9.23 -27.87
N LEU A 451 4.63 9.92 -27.40
CA LEU A 451 4.67 11.39 -27.38
C LEU A 451 4.51 11.97 -28.79
N ASP A 452 5.17 11.38 -29.79
CA ASP A 452 5.06 11.80 -31.20
C ASP A 452 3.63 11.65 -31.73
N ASP A 453 2.99 10.52 -31.46
CA ASP A 453 1.61 10.25 -31.86
C ASP A 453 0.61 11.17 -31.16
N ALA A 454 0.79 11.41 -29.86
CA ALA A 454 -0.06 12.31 -29.09
C ALA A 454 0.08 13.78 -29.57
N LEU A 455 1.32 14.25 -29.79
CA LEU A 455 1.59 15.58 -30.35
C LEU A 455 1.05 15.73 -31.76
N SER A 456 1.28 14.74 -32.63
CA SER A 456 0.76 14.73 -33.99
C SER A 456 -0.78 14.78 -34.02
N THR A 457 -1.43 14.06 -33.10
CA THR A 457 -2.89 14.09 -32.94
C THR A 457 -3.37 15.46 -32.48
N LEU A 458 -2.70 16.07 -31.49
CA LEU A 458 -3.01 17.43 -31.05
C LEU A 458 -2.85 18.44 -32.20
N TYR A 459 -1.77 18.34 -32.97
CA TYR A 459 -1.53 19.24 -34.10
C TYR A 459 -2.63 19.14 -35.15
N ALA A 460 -3.01 17.92 -35.52
CA ALA A 460 -4.12 17.70 -36.45
C ALA A 460 -5.45 18.23 -35.91
N ALA A 461 -5.70 18.06 -34.60
CA ALA A 461 -6.92 18.52 -33.96
C ALA A 461 -7.03 20.05 -33.92
N VAL A 462 -5.94 20.75 -33.53
CA VAL A 462 -5.87 22.22 -33.54
C VAL A 462 -6.00 22.74 -34.97
N GLU A 463 -5.39 22.08 -35.95
CA GLU A 463 -5.53 22.46 -37.36
C GLU A 463 -6.97 22.30 -37.86
N ALA A 464 -7.62 21.17 -37.55
CA ALA A 464 -9.01 20.91 -37.91
C ALA A 464 -9.96 21.94 -37.26
N ARG A 465 -9.75 22.27 -35.98
CA ARG A 465 -10.46 23.35 -35.28
C ARG A 465 -10.26 24.68 -35.98
N SER A 466 -9.03 25.03 -36.38
CA SER A 466 -8.72 26.31 -37.04
C SER A 466 -9.52 26.54 -38.33
N LYS A 467 -9.83 25.46 -39.07
CA LYS A 467 -10.60 25.51 -40.33
C LYS A 467 -12.10 25.74 -40.11
N ASN A 468 -12.60 25.45 -38.91
CA ASN A 468 -14.01 25.53 -38.56
C ASN A 468 -14.34 26.77 -37.69
N LEU A 469 -13.35 27.60 -37.35
CA LEU A 469 -13.58 28.87 -36.68
C LEU A 469 -14.29 29.87 -37.59
N LYS A 470 -15.13 30.70 -36.97
CA LYS A 470 -15.95 31.71 -37.62
C LYS A 470 -15.63 33.08 -37.04
N LEU A 471 -15.77 34.10 -37.86
CA LEU A 471 -15.73 35.48 -37.41
C LEU A 471 -16.86 35.75 -36.41
N ARG A 472 -16.58 36.59 -35.41
CA ARG A 472 -17.61 37.12 -34.52
C ARG A 472 -18.63 37.91 -35.35
N SER A 473 -19.92 37.79 -35.00
CA SER A 473 -21.01 38.46 -35.71
C SER A 473 -20.84 39.99 -35.83
N THR A 474 -20.19 40.61 -34.85
CA THR A 474 -19.91 42.06 -34.82
C THR A 474 -18.98 42.53 -35.93
N VAL A 475 -18.12 41.66 -36.45
CA VAL A 475 -17.12 42.01 -37.48
C VAL A 475 -17.33 41.28 -38.81
N ALA A 476 -18.22 40.28 -38.84
CA ALA A 476 -18.45 39.42 -40.00
C ALA A 476 -18.97 40.18 -41.23
N SER A 477 -19.71 41.28 -41.06
CA SER A 477 -20.19 42.11 -42.17
C SER A 477 -19.11 43.03 -42.75
N THR A 478 -18.11 43.41 -41.95
CA THR A 478 -17.02 44.30 -42.38
C THR A 478 -15.91 43.55 -43.10
N ILE A 479 -15.64 42.30 -42.70
CA ILE A 479 -14.58 41.48 -43.30
C ILE A 479 -15.12 40.70 -44.50
N THR A 480 -14.78 41.17 -45.71
CA THR A 480 -15.29 40.62 -46.96
C THR A 480 -14.29 39.75 -47.70
N SER A 481 -12.98 39.99 -47.55
CA SER A 481 -11.95 39.21 -48.23
C SER A 481 -11.78 37.81 -47.64
N VAL A 482 -11.51 36.83 -48.51
CA VAL A 482 -11.25 35.44 -48.09
C VAL A 482 -10.00 35.37 -47.21
N THR A 483 -8.96 36.13 -47.55
CA THR A 483 -7.70 36.21 -46.81
C THR A 483 -7.89 36.68 -45.37
N ALA A 484 -8.65 37.76 -45.15
CA ALA A 484 -8.94 38.24 -43.81
C ALA A 484 -9.88 37.30 -43.04
N ARG A 485 -10.86 36.64 -43.70
CA ARG A 485 -11.70 35.60 -43.06
C ARG A 485 -10.89 34.42 -42.54
N ASN A 486 -9.89 33.98 -43.30
CA ASN A 486 -8.98 32.90 -42.89
C ASN A 486 -8.04 33.30 -41.75
N GLY A 487 -7.94 34.61 -41.46
CA GLY A 487 -7.07 35.14 -40.43
C GLY A 487 -7.42 34.71 -39.00
N VAL A 488 -8.71 34.47 -38.70
CA VAL A 488 -9.13 33.94 -37.38
C VAL A 488 -8.47 32.60 -37.09
N GLY A 489 -8.50 31.69 -38.06
CA GLY A 489 -7.85 30.37 -37.95
C GLY A 489 -6.33 30.48 -37.86
N ALA A 490 -5.72 31.42 -38.59
CA ALA A 490 -4.28 31.64 -38.55
C ALA A 490 -3.81 32.18 -37.18
N ILE A 491 -4.52 33.14 -36.59
CA ILE A 491 -4.23 33.67 -35.24
C ILE A 491 -4.41 32.57 -34.18
N TYR A 492 -5.49 31.78 -34.26
CA TYR A 492 -5.71 30.66 -33.36
C TYR A 492 -4.57 29.62 -33.41
N MET A 493 -4.13 29.24 -34.61
CA MET A 493 -2.99 28.34 -34.79
C MET A 493 -1.72 28.92 -34.16
N LEU A 494 -1.43 30.19 -34.43
CA LEU A 494 -0.23 30.85 -33.91
C LEU A 494 -0.22 30.86 -32.37
N ASN A 495 -1.33 31.20 -31.73
CA ASN A 495 -1.45 31.20 -30.26
C ASN A 495 -1.23 29.80 -29.67
N ASN A 496 -1.89 28.78 -30.22
CA ASN A 496 -1.78 27.42 -29.70
C ASN A 496 -0.38 26.81 -29.90
N PHE A 497 0.21 26.93 -31.09
CA PHE A 497 1.52 26.33 -31.36
C PHE A 497 2.67 27.06 -30.65
N THR A 498 2.55 28.37 -30.44
CA THR A 498 3.55 29.11 -29.64
C THR A 498 3.49 28.68 -28.18
N TYR A 499 2.28 28.52 -27.63
CA TYR A 499 2.09 27.97 -26.29
C TYR A 499 2.69 26.56 -26.17
N ILE A 500 2.33 25.63 -27.07
CA ILE A 500 2.87 24.27 -27.07
C ILE A 500 4.40 24.29 -27.12
N ARG A 501 5.00 25.13 -27.99
CA ARG A 501 6.45 25.25 -28.08
C ARG A 501 7.06 25.66 -26.75
N ARG A 502 6.58 26.76 -26.15
CA ARG A 502 7.14 27.29 -24.90
C ARG A 502 7.06 26.25 -23.78
N GLU A 503 5.87 25.74 -23.54
CA GLU A 503 5.62 24.85 -22.40
C GLU A 503 6.36 23.51 -22.48
N LEU A 504 6.51 22.93 -23.68
CA LEU A 504 7.20 21.66 -23.83
C LEU A 504 8.72 21.83 -23.79
N LEU A 505 9.27 22.91 -24.37
CA LEU A 505 10.71 23.16 -24.37
C LEU A 505 11.24 23.59 -22.99
N GLU A 506 10.38 24.10 -22.12
CA GLU A 506 10.71 24.46 -20.74
C GLU A 506 10.45 23.30 -19.74
N SER A 507 10.21 22.09 -20.23
CA SER A 507 9.83 20.94 -19.41
C SER A 507 10.72 19.72 -19.64
N ALA A 508 10.62 18.74 -18.73
CA ALA A 508 11.31 17.44 -18.83
C ALA A 508 10.99 16.65 -20.13
N VAL A 509 9.95 17.05 -20.87
CA VAL A 509 9.64 16.49 -22.19
C VAL A 509 10.80 16.72 -23.17
N LEU A 510 11.48 17.86 -23.11
CA LEU A 510 12.65 18.14 -23.96
C LEU A 510 13.82 17.20 -23.63
N ASP A 511 14.05 16.92 -22.35
CA ASP A 511 15.14 16.05 -21.91
C ASP A 511 14.95 14.60 -22.40
N ILE A 512 13.69 14.14 -22.46
CA ILE A 512 13.35 12.78 -22.92
C ILE A 512 13.30 12.69 -24.45
N TYR A 513 12.68 13.68 -25.11
CA TYR A 513 12.46 13.65 -26.56
C TYR A 513 13.72 14.10 -27.34
N GLY A 514 14.52 15.01 -26.76
CA GLY A 514 15.75 15.55 -27.34
C GLY A 514 15.53 16.64 -28.39
N ASP A 515 16.62 17.04 -29.05
CA ASP A 515 16.68 18.18 -29.99
C ASP A 515 15.69 18.08 -31.16
N GLN A 516 15.29 16.86 -31.53
CA GLN A 516 14.30 16.63 -32.57
C GLN A 516 12.96 17.30 -32.25
N LEU A 517 12.56 17.33 -30.97
CA LEU A 517 11.34 18.03 -30.52
C LEU A 517 11.43 19.53 -30.84
N ALA A 518 12.55 20.14 -30.50
CA ALA A 518 12.78 21.56 -30.73
C ALA A 518 12.76 21.91 -32.22
N GLU A 519 13.38 21.09 -33.08
CA GLU A 519 13.33 21.31 -34.52
C GLU A 519 11.89 21.22 -35.06
N GLN A 520 11.14 20.19 -34.64
CA GLN A 520 9.75 20.01 -35.06
C GLN A 520 8.85 21.17 -34.63
N LEU A 521 8.90 21.56 -33.35
CA LEU A 521 8.10 22.66 -32.80
C LEU A 521 8.45 24.00 -33.46
N ASN A 522 9.75 24.29 -33.63
CA ASN A 522 10.20 25.50 -34.30
C ASN A 522 9.74 25.57 -35.75
N LYS A 523 9.80 24.46 -36.49
CA LYS A 523 9.27 24.36 -37.85
C LYS A 523 7.77 24.64 -37.90
N ARG A 524 6.99 24.06 -36.97
CA ARG A 524 5.54 24.27 -36.89
C ARG A 524 5.16 25.71 -36.57
N VAL A 525 5.84 26.34 -35.61
CA VAL A 525 5.63 27.76 -35.30
C VAL A 525 5.96 28.65 -36.50
N ARG A 526 7.06 28.38 -37.21
CA ARG A 526 7.38 29.09 -38.47
C ARG A 526 6.27 28.96 -39.52
N THR A 527 5.71 27.76 -39.71
CA THR A 527 4.57 27.57 -40.63
C THR A 527 3.33 28.36 -40.20
N CYS A 528 3.02 28.38 -38.89
CA CYS A 528 1.91 29.19 -38.37
C CYS A 528 2.15 30.69 -38.57
N LYS A 529 3.40 31.15 -38.37
CA LYS A 529 3.81 32.53 -38.60
C LYS A 529 3.62 32.94 -40.07
N VAL A 530 4.06 32.12 -41.01
CA VAL A 530 3.86 32.37 -42.46
C VAL A 530 2.37 32.48 -42.78
N ARG A 531 1.54 31.54 -42.28
CA ARG A 531 0.08 31.57 -42.49
C ARG A 531 -0.57 32.83 -41.91
N TYR A 532 -0.07 33.34 -40.79
CA TYR A 532 -0.52 34.60 -40.22
C TYR A 532 -0.08 35.81 -41.07
N LEU A 533 1.17 35.83 -41.54
CA LEU A 533 1.66 36.92 -42.38
C LEU A 533 0.94 37.03 -43.73
N GLU A 534 0.41 35.92 -44.27
CA GLU A 534 -0.42 35.92 -45.49
C GLU A 534 -1.66 36.83 -45.38
N ILE A 535 -2.17 37.07 -44.16
CA ILE A 535 -3.29 37.99 -43.90
C ILE A 535 -2.99 39.39 -44.43
N TRP A 536 -1.72 39.80 -44.38
CA TRP A 536 -1.25 41.13 -44.75
C TRP A 536 -0.89 41.25 -46.25
N SER A 537 -0.84 40.13 -46.99
CA SER A 537 -0.51 40.13 -48.42
C SER A 537 -1.41 40.98 -49.33
N PRO A 538 -2.73 41.19 -49.06
CA PRO A 538 -3.56 42.05 -49.89
C PRO A 538 -3.14 43.52 -49.84
N LEU A 539 -2.53 43.98 -48.74
CA LEU A 539 -2.01 45.36 -48.60
C LEU A 539 -0.86 45.62 -49.56
N ILE A 540 0.07 44.66 -49.63
CA ILE A 540 1.20 44.73 -50.55
C ILE A 540 0.71 44.63 -51.99
N SER A 541 -0.17 43.66 -52.26
CA SER A 541 -0.71 43.40 -53.60
C SER A 541 -1.51 44.58 -54.16
N ALA A 542 -2.16 45.35 -53.30
CA ALA A 542 -2.87 46.58 -53.70
C ALA A 542 -1.91 47.68 -54.19
N LEU A 543 -0.66 47.69 -53.71
CA LEU A 543 0.32 48.74 -53.99
C LEU A 543 1.43 48.33 -54.96
N MET A 544 1.67 47.01 -55.14
CA MET A 544 2.64 46.50 -56.10
C MET A 544 2.18 46.71 -57.56
N ASP A 545 3.11 47.15 -58.41
CA ASP A 545 2.85 47.43 -59.82
C ASP A 545 2.65 46.14 -60.64
N ALA A 546 1.47 45.92 -61.21
CA ALA A 546 1.27 44.94 -62.29
C ALA A 546 1.93 45.38 -63.63
N GLY A 547 2.62 46.51 -63.65
CA GLY A 547 3.20 47.14 -64.84
C GLY A 547 4.66 47.57 -64.69
N ALA A 548 5.38 47.04 -63.70
CA ALA A 548 6.81 47.27 -63.52
C ALA A 548 7.65 46.05 -63.91
N GLU A 549 7.30 45.40 -65.03
CA GLU A 549 8.34 44.81 -65.88
C GLU A 549 8.64 45.79 -67.01
N ASP A 550 9.92 46.13 -67.06
CA ASP A 550 10.53 47.28 -67.70
C ASP A 550 10.36 47.37 -69.23
N GLY A 551 10.71 48.56 -69.72
CA GLY A 551 10.99 48.77 -71.12
C GLY A 551 11.88 47.69 -71.76
N LYS A 552 11.52 47.42 -73.02
CA LYS A 552 12.22 46.72 -74.13
C LYS A 552 11.67 45.34 -74.50
N PHE A 553 11.08 45.38 -75.70
CA PHE A 553 11.07 44.35 -76.77
C PHE A 553 9.82 43.47 -76.86
N GLY A 554 9.03 43.68 -77.93
CA GLY A 554 8.14 42.64 -78.45
C GLY A 554 6.71 43.04 -78.81
N LEU A 555 6.56 43.81 -79.89
CA LEU A 555 5.49 43.74 -80.91
C LEU A 555 4.04 43.36 -80.49
N GLY A 556 3.16 44.34 -80.61
CA GLY A 556 1.94 44.16 -81.41
C GLY A 556 0.61 44.02 -80.66
N ALA A 557 -0.01 45.16 -80.33
CA ALA A 557 -1.44 45.38 -80.58
C ALA A 557 -1.78 46.87 -80.40
N VAL A 558 -1.98 47.54 -81.53
CA VAL A 558 -2.44 48.92 -81.64
C VAL A 558 -3.81 49.07 -80.98
N LYS A 559 -3.92 49.90 -79.94
CA LYS A 559 -5.16 50.62 -79.63
C LYS A 559 -4.87 52.11 -79.66
N SER A 560 -5.41 52.74 -80.70
CA SER A 560 -5.50 54.18 -80.88
C SER A 560 -6.13 54.86 -79.65
N ALA A 561 -5.47 55.87 -79.10
CA ALA A 561 -6.10 56.81 -78.16
C ALA A 561 -5.36 58.15 -78.16
N LEU A 562 -6.14 59.23 -78.17
CA LEU A 562 -5.70 60.64 -78.25
C LEU A 562 -4.85 61.08 -77.02
N PRO A 563 -4.09 62.20 -77.14
CA PRO A 563 -3.37 62.80 -76.02
C PRO A 563 -4.37 63.20 -74.91
N GLY A 564 -4.28 62.56 -73.75
CA GLY A 564 -5.14 62.84 -72.59
C GLY A 564 -5.88 61.64 -71.99
N GLN A 565 -5.98 60.50 -72.68
CA GLN A 565 -6.66 59.31 -72.13
C GLN A 565 -5.81 58.49 -71.13
N HIS A 566 -4.48 58.50 -71.25
CA HIS A 566 -3.59 57.78 -70.32
C HIS A 566 -3.56 58.38 -68.90
N ALA A 567 -3.52 59.71 -68.78
CA ALA A 567 -3.57 60.37 -67.47
C ALA A 567 -4.89 60.09 -66.74
N GLY A 568 -6.02 60.00 -67.45
CA GLY A 568 -7.30 59.66 -66.82
C GLY A 568 -7.38 58.21 -66.30
N ALA A 569 -6.75 57.27 -67.01
CA ALA A 569 -6.67 55.87 -66.63
C ALA A 569 -5.71 55.65 -65.44
N GLU A 570 -4.52 56.26 -65.49
CA GLU A 570 -3.53 56.21 -64.41
C GLU A 570 -4.07 56.80 -63.10
N ARG A 571 -4.74 57.95 -63.17
CA ARG A 571 -5.39 58.56 -61.99
C ARG A 571 -6.53 57.72 -61.41
N ARG A 572 -7.18 56.89 -62.23
CA ARG A 572 -8.22 55.95 -61.78
C ARG A 572 -7.60 54.74 -61.12
N ASP A 573 -6.52 54.22 -61.69
CA ASP A 573 -5.75 53.09 -61.14
C ASP A 573 -5.17 53.43 -59.76
N VAL A 574 -4.57 54.61 -59.58
CA VAL A 574 -4.05 55.08 -58.28
C VAL A 574 -5.16 55.15 -57.21
N LYS A 575 -6.36 55.60 -57.57
CA LYS A 575 -7.51 55.65 -56.64
C LYS A 575 -8.02 54.28 -56.26
N ASP A 576 -8.08 53.36 -57.23
CA ASP A 576 -8.54 51.99 -57.02
C ASP A 576 -7.55 51.24 -56.12
N ARG A 577 -6.25 51.38 -56.36
CA ARG A 577 -5.18 50.82 -55.51
C ARG A 577 -5.21 51.32 -54.07
N LEU A 578 -5.30 52.65 -53.87
CA LEU A 578 -5.46 53.22 -52.53
C LEU A 578 -6.78 52.80 -51.87
N GLY A 579 -7.86 52.67 -52.65
CA GLY A 579 -9.13 52.11 -52.18
C GLY A 579 -8.97 50.70 -51.64
N ARG A 580 -8.44 49.78 -52.47
CA ARG A 580 -8.16 48.39 -52.09
C ARG A 580 -7.21 48.28 -50.90
N PHE A 581 -6.18 49.12 -50.83
CA PHE A 581 -5.27 49.17 -49.68
C PHE A 581 -6.02 49.56 -48.40
N ASN A 582 -6.81 50.65 -48.44
CA ASN A 582 -7.55 51.11 -47.28
C ASN A 582 -8.60 50.09 -46.82
N ASP A 583 -9.28 49.43 -47.75
CA ASP A 583 -10.28 48.40 -47.44
C ASP A 583 -9.60 47.17 -46.83
N ALA A 584 -8.49 46.70 -47.42
CA ALA A 584 -7.70 45.61 -46.85
C ALA A 584 -7.12 45.96 -45.47
N PHE A 585 -6.64 47.18 -45.26
CA PHE A 585 -6.11 47.64 -43.98
C PHE A 585 -7.19 47.64 -42.91
N GLU A 586 -8.36 48.21 -43.22
CA GLU A 586 -9.50 48.21 -42.30
C GLU A 586 -9.94 46.78 -41.94
N GLU A 587 -10.01 45.88 -42.92
CA GLU A 587 -10.35 44.47 -42.65
C GLU A 587 -9.34 43.80 -41.69
N VAL A 588 -8.04 44.05 -41.85
CA VAL A 588 -7.02 43.49 -40.96
C VAL A 588 -7.06 44.12 -39.56
N MET A 589 -7.31 45.43 -39.46
CA MET A 589 -7.48 46.10 -38.16
C MET A 589 -8.69 45.55 -37.39
N VAL A 590 -9.83 45.43 -38.08
CA VAL A 590 -11.07 44.88 -37.52
C VAL A 590 -10.91 43.41 -37.13
N LEU A 591 -10.15 42.64 -37.90
CA LEU A 591 -9.80 41.26 -37.55
C LEU A 591 -9.05 41.21 -36.21
N HIS A 592 -8.01 42.03 -36.03
CA HIS A 592 -7.21 42.03 -34.80
C HIS A 592 -7.96 42.60 -33.58
N GLN A 593 -8.97 43.45 -33.79
CA GLN A 593 -9.90 43.84 -32.71
C GLN A 593 -10.80 42.67 -32.27
N ALA A 594 -11.12 41.75 -33.17
CA ALA A 594 -11.99 40.60 -32.89
C ALA A 594 -11.23 39.33 -32.50
N ALA A 595 -9.97 39.20 -32.92
CA ALA A 595 -9.11 38.05 -32.72
C ALA A 595 -7.75 38.51 -32.18
N ASN A 596 -7.50 38.19 -30.92
CA ASN A 596 -6.31 38.66 -30.22
C ASN A 596 -5.16 37.65 -30.34
N ILE A 597 -3.94 38.15 -30.49
CA ILE A 597 -2.72 37.39 -30.25
C ILE A 597 -2.52 37.30 -28.74
N ALA A 598 -2.17 36.11 -28.23
CA ALA A 598 -2.03 35.87 -26.81
C ALA A 598 -1.00 36.84 -26.19
N SER A 599 -1.36 37.46 -25.06
CA SER A 599 -0.54 38.50 -24.41
C SER A 599 0.66 37.99 -23.63
N ASN A 600 0.83 36.67 -23.55
CA ASN A 600 1.83 36.00 -22.72
C ASN A 600 3.16 35.73 -23.45
N ASP A 601 3.36 36.27 -24.64
CA ASP A 601 4.62 36.19 -25.39
C ASP A 601 4.93 37.56 -26.03
N PRO A 602 5.54 38.49 -25.28
CA PRO A 602 5.89 39.82 -25.80
C PRO A 602 6.91 39.75 -26.94
N ASP A 603 7.85 38.81 -26.87
CA ASP A 603 8.87 38.61 -27.90
C ASP A 603 8.24 38.20 -29.25
N LEU A 604 7.21 37.34 -29.22
CA LEU A 604 6.47 36.98 -30.43
C LEU A 604 5.77 38.21 -31.02
N LYS A 605 5.09 39.03 -30.19
CA LYS A 605 4.40 40.23 -30.66
C LYS A 605 5.37 41.22 -31.30
N ASP A 606 6.52 41.46 -30.67
CA ASP A 606 7.56 42.34 -31.21
C ASP A 606 8.15 41.79 -32.51
N GLN A 607 8.38 40.48 -32.61
CA GLN A 607 8.84 39.85 -33.85
C GLN A 607 7.82 39.98 -34.98
N LEU A 608 6.53 39.79 -34.70
CA LEU A 608 5.47 39.94 -35.70
C LEU A 608 5.33 41.40 -36.16
N ARG A 609 5.33 42.33 -35.21
CA ARG A 609 5.30 43.78 -35.48
C ARG A 609 6.42 44.17 -36.44
N ASN A 610 7.66 43.85 -36.08
CA ASN A 610 8.84 44.17 -36.90
C ASN A 610 8.78 43.55 -38.31
N GLU A 611 8.25 42.34 -38.46
CA GLU A 611 8.10 41.69 -39.77
C GLU A 611 7.00 42.32 -40.62
N ILE A 612 5.88 42.68 -40.02
CA ILE A 612 4.76 43.36 -40.69
C ILE A 612 5.17 44.76 -41.16
N GLU A 613 5.86 45.52 -40.31
CA GLU A 613 6.42 46.82 -40.69
C GLU A 613 7.36 46.70 -41.88
N ARG A 614 8.32 45.78 -41.82
CA ARG A 614 9.27 45.52 -42.93
C ARG A 614 8.57 45.11 -44.21
N MET A 615 7.43 44.45 -44.09
CA MET A 615 6.64 43.97 -45.22
C MET A 615 5.81 45.09 -45.88
N ILE A 616 5.22 45.99 -45.09
CA ILE A 616 4.23 46.97 -45.56
C ILE A 616 4.85 48.35 -45.81
N MET A 617 5.65 48.83 -44.86
CA MET A 617 6.11 50.22 -44.82
C MET A 617 6.94 50.63 -46.05
N PRO A 618 7.90 49.83 -46.55
CA PRO A 618 8.68 50.21 -47.73
C PRO A 618 7.83 50.38 -48.99
N THR A 619 6.85 49.49 -49.18
CA THR A 619 5.94 49.52 -50.33
C THR A 619 4.99 50.70 -50.24
N TYR A 620 4.44 50.96 -49.05
CA TYR A 620 3.57 52.10 -48.80
C TYR A 620 4.28 53.44 -48.99
N ALA A 621 5.45 53.62 -48.36
CA ALA A 621 6.22 54.86 -48.44
C ALA A 621 6.63 55.20 -49.88
N LYS A 622 7.08 54.19 -50.65
CA LYS A 622 7.43 54.39 -52.06
C LYS A 622 6.21 54.79 -52.90
N PHE A 623 5.06 54.16 -52.65
CA PHE A 623 3.82 54.45 -53.38
C PHE A 623 3.27 55.84 -53.03
N THR A 624 3.25 56.21 -51.75
CA THR A 624 2.76 57.53 -51.30
C THR A 624 3.66 58.65 -51.78
N GLN A 625 4.99 58.52 -51.67
CA GLN A 625 5.96 59.52 -52.17
C GLN A 625 5.76 59.82 -53.68
N ARG A 626 5.46 58.79 -54.48
CA ARG A 626 5.23 58.96 -55.94
C ARG A 626 3.94 59.74 -56.25
N HIS A 627 2.97 59.76 -55.34
CA HIS A 627 1.63 60.31 -55.57
C HIS A 627 1.22 61.43 -54.59
N GLU A 628 2.14 61.85 -53.71
CA GLU A 628 1.93 62.84 -52.63
C GLU A 628 1.48 64.21 -53.15
N GLY A 629 1.91 64.58 -54.36
CA GLY A 629 1.49 65.82 -55.05
C GLY A 629 0.01 65.87 -55.44
N GLY A 630 -0.79 64.85 -55.13
CA GLY A 630 -2.26 64.89 -55.20
C GLY A 630 -2.85 64.95 -56.61
N GLN A 631 -2.02 64.89 -57.67
CA GLN A 631 -2.42 65.09 -59.06
C GLN A 631 -3.41 64.03 -59.60
N PHE A 632 -3.74 63.02 -58.79
CA PHE A 632 -4.68 61.96 -59.12
C PHE A 632 -6.14 62.25 -58.74
N SER A 633 -6.40 63.14 -57.78
CA SER A 633 -7.76 63.40 -57.27
C SER A 633 -8.00 64.87 -56.97
N LYS A 634 -9.25 65.33 -57.12
CA LYS A 634 -9.70 66.63 -56.60
C LYS A 634 -9.80 66.64 -55.07
N ASN A 635 -9.87 65.45 -54.46
CA ASN A 635 -9.84 65.27 -53.01
C ASN A 635 -8.89 64.10 -52.67
N PRO A 636 -7.57 64.35 -52.59
CA PRO A 636 -6.57 63.32 -52.31
C PRO A 636 -6.71 62.68 -50.92
N SER A 637 -7.13 63.45 -49.90
CA SER A 637 -7.30 62.97 -48.52
C SER A 637 -8.38 61.90 -48.35
N LYS A 638 -9.32 61.79 -49.30
CA LYS A 638 -10.30 60.69 -49.33
C LYS A 638 -9.62 59.32 -49.55
N TYR A 639 -8.48 59.29 -50.24
CA TYR A 639 -7.78 58.07 -50.65
C TYR A 639 -6.47 57.88 -49.88
N LEU A 640 -5.71 58.96 -49.67
CA LEU A 640 -4.55 58.98 -48.76
C LEU A 640 -5.07 59.26 -47.34
N LYS A 641 -5.58 58.22 -46.68
CA LYS A 641 -6.14 58.32 -45.32
C LYS A 641 -5.08 58.51 -44.22
N PHE A 642 -3.87 58.03 -44.47
CA PHE A 642 -2.77 58.00 -43.50
C PHE A 642 -1.50 58.59 -44.12
N SER A 643 -0.71 59.31 -43.33
CA SER A 643 0.71 59.52 -43.65
C SER A 643 1.51 58.24 -43.38
N THR A 644 2.77 58.18 -43.84
CA THR A 644 3.68 57.07 -43.50
C THR A 644 3.83 56.93 -41.98
N GLU A 645 4.05 58.04 -41.26
CA GLU A 645 4.17 58.05 -39.79
C GLU A 645 2.88 57.59 -39.10
N GLN A 646 1.72 58.03 -39.59
CA GLN A 646 0.42 57.64 -39.03
C GLN A 646 0.11 56.15 -39.26
N LEU A 647 0.54 55.59 -40.39
CA LEU A 647 0.37 54.16 -40.66
C LEU A 647 1.27 53.33 -39.72
N GLU A 648 2.50 53.77 -39.49
CA GLU A 648 3.44 53.15 -38.54
C GLU A 648 2.87 53.15 -37.12
N GLU A 649 2.40 54.30 -36.63
CA GLU A 649 1.76 54.41 -35.30
C GLU A 649 0.54 53.48 -35.16
N ARG A 650 -0.23 53.29 -36.24
CA ARG A 650 -1.38 52.37 -36.25
C ARG A 650 -0.98 50.90 -36.23
N LEU A 651 0.12 50.54 -36.88
CA LEU A 651 0.66 49.18 -36.82
C LEU A 651 1.24 48.89 -35.43
N ASP A 652 1.88 49.88 -34.81
CA ASP A 652 2.42 49.78 -33.45
C ASP A 652 1.32 49.54 -32.42
N GLY A 653 0.25 50.32 -32.50
CA GLY A 653 -0.89 50.21 -31.59
C GLY A 653 -1.67 48.89 -31.69
N LEU A 654 -1.36 48.02 -32.65
CA LEU A 654 -2.02 46.72 -32.81
C LEU A 654 -1.40 45.61 -31.94
N PHE A 655 -0.14 45.78 -31.53
CA PHE A 655 0.62 44.78 -30.76
C PHE A 655 0.82 45.17 -29.29
N HIS A 656 0.52 46.43 -28.91
CA HIS A 656 0.42 46.90 -27.53
C HIS A 656 -0.96 46.60 -26.94
#